data_AF-Q10QE5-F1
#
_entry.id   AF-Q10QE5-F1
#
_cell.length_a   1.000
_cell.length_b   1.000
_cell.length_c   1.000
_cell.angle_alpha   90.00
_cell.angle_beta   90.00
_cell.angle_gamma   90.00
#
_symmetry.space_group_name_H-M   'P 1'
#
loop_
_entity.id
_entity.type
_entity.pdbx_description
1 polymer ?
#
loop_
_entity_poly.entity_id
_entity_poly.type
_entity_poly.pdbx_seq_one_letter_code
_entity_poly.pdbx_strand_id
1 'polypeptide(L)'
;MWNSNLVDINEVRLRRFSMTARVNLLHNSETFFITAVYGPTRHREKDAFLRQIKRLKLADREPWLLFGDFNMIYRACGKNNNNLNLRRMSRFRAALEHCELKEVHLQNRRFTWSNDRRKPTLVRLDRFFCNENWDLGFGHHILHALSSGTSDHCPLLLTNPQGPRRLRSFKFENFWTSLPGFKDEVQNLWCQDSTHHEPLHRLVDKLSRTAKALKFWARGICSEAKLKYLMALNVIHRLDVAQEHRDLTQAEYRLRLGLKRRLLGFAVIERARKKQASRITNIKEADANTKFFHRKINARRRKNHIHRLKKHNCWAVTHEDKESTIAEHFRHVMGRPEPRSCDLNWPILGYTPIDLSGLDDPFTEVEIHKAIKEMPIDKAPGPNGFTGKFFKSCWDIIKNDVVAAFNALHDSRNTHFNLLNSANVVLIPKKEGAEGIGDYRPISLVHGLGKIFSKVLAIRLQPLMQSLILTNQSAFIRGRSIHDNFMYIILNGTPGEAIKHGKGLRQGDPLSPLLFILAIDPLQRLLDKATELGAISKLRGKAVRFRTSLYADDAAVFINPNKEDVKAFTDLLGRFGHATGLCTNLQKSHVAPIRCHNLDLDDILMDTPATRANLPMKYLGLPLTTSRLRKTDLQPLYDKSMSRIVGWRGRHIGLVGRSTLVKAVLTSQPVFLLTGLKASKESLKVLDKQRRKFLWAGGEALTGGECEINWTRTCLPTASGGLGILNLEKFARALRLRWLWHEWKSPGKAWVGSGMPCDDTDKLLFAAATTITIGNGAKISFWESSWTQGRRLKDVAPLVYAASKKKNRTLQQASQANQWLLDLDLPGTAGWTTNLIDQLVGVWSAVQAIHLVAHEEDNITWKLTNHGEYTASSAYNAQLLGTTATNFNRLIWKAWAPCKCKTFAWLIIQNRVWTSDRLATRGWPNGSICPLCRQTQETALHLLAECRYTRRVWAALAEWATCEQLNPSQWRQTSTVLDWWEATANIQETPKKALRTLMLLVAWEIWNERNRRTFQQKELSATSLLAKIKEEAKTWALAGARSLNS
;
A
#
# COMPACT_ATOMS: atom_id res chain seq x y z
N MET A 1 -5.94 5.39 27.45
CA MET A 1 -5.57 6.03 26.16
C MET A 1 -5.79 7.53 26.28
N TRP A 2 -4.91 8.19 27.03
CA TRP A 2 -4.86 9.65 27.20
C TRP A 2 -3.85 10.25 26.20
N ASN A 3 -3.66 11.56 26.22
CA ASN A 3 -2.59 12.23 25.50
C ASN A 3 -1.50 12.64 26.49
N SER A 4 -0.38 11.91 26.51
CA SER A 4 0.79 12.14 27.38
C SER A 4 1.55 13.45 27.11
N ASN A 5 1.00 14.32 26.27
CA ASN A 5 1.50 15.67 25.95
C ASN A 5 0.51 16.76 26.40
N LEU A 6 -0.55 16.37 27.12
CA LEU A 6 -1.55 17.26 27.73
C LEU A 6 -1.82 16.84 29.18
N VAL A 7 -1.79 15.54 29.46
CA VAL A 7 -1.96 14.99 30.80
C VAL A 7 -0.94 13.89 31.07
N ASP A 8 -0.30 13.92 32.23
CA ASP A 8 0.34 12.76 32.84
C ASP A 8 -0.68 11.98 33.68
N ILE A 9 -0.45 10.68 33.90
CA ILE A 9 -1.36 9.82 34.69
C ILE A 9 -0.56 8.92 35.64
N ASN A 10 -0.84 9.10 36.93
CA ASN A 10 -0.14 8.49 38.07
C ASN A 10 -1.13 7.68 38.91
N GLU A 11 -0.63 7.02 39.97
CA GLU A 11 -1.46 6.42 41.03
C GLU A 11 -2.62 5.53 40.52
N VAL A 12 -2.36 4.68 39.52
CA VAL A 12 -3.41 3.86 38.88
C VAL A 12 -3.85 2.73 39.82
N ARG A 13 -4.99 2.93 40.50
CA ARG A 13 -5.59 2.01 41.47
C ARG A 13 -6.72 1.21 40.80
N LEU A 14 -6.44 -0.05 40.47
CA LEU A 14 -7.43 -1.00 39.93
C LEU A 14 -8.24 -1.68 41.06
N ARG A 15 -9.56 -1.80 40.87
CA ARG A 15 -10.53 -2.43 41.79
C ARG A 15 -11.60 -3.19 40.99
N ARG A 16 -12.39 -4.04 41.67
CA ARG A 16 -13.38 -4.97 41.07
C ARG A 16 -14.38 -4.32 40.09
N PHE A 17 -14.83 -3.09 40.37
CA PHE A 17 -15.82 -2.36 39.57
C PHE A 17 -15.32 -0.97 39.11
N SER A 18 -14.05 -0.64 39.34
CA SER A 18 -13.50 0.68 39.03
C SER A 18 -12.00 0.70 38.75
N MET A 19 -11.57 1.75 38.05
CA MET A 19 -10.18 2.14 37.87
C MET A 19 -10.08 3.63 38.23
N THR A 20 -9.41 3.94 39.33
CA THR A 20 -9.02 5.32 39.69
C THR A 20 -7.60 5.58 39.21
N ALA A 21 -7.32 6.80 38.76
CA ALA A 21 -5.97 7.29 38.53
C ALA A 21 -5.90 8.79 38.80
N ARG A 22 -4.72 9.28 39.19
CA ARG A 22 -4.43 10.71 39.23
C ARG A 22 -4.13 11.22 37.82
N VAL A 23 -4.57 12.43 37.50
CA VAL A 23 -4.38 13.09 36.21
C VAL A 23 -3.78 14.46 36.46
N ASN A 24 -2.55 14.67 36.00
CA ASN A 24 -1.84 15.94 36.14
C ASN A 24 -1.86 16.65 34.78
N LEU A 25 -2.45 17.84 34.71
CA LEU A 25 -2.56 18.63 33.49
C LEU A 25 -1.25 19.35 33.18
N LEU A 26 -0.56 18.93 32.10
CA LEU A 26 0.80 19.36 31.74
C LEU A 26 0.90 20.80 31.18
N HIS A 27 -0.18 21.59 31.25
CA HIS A 27 -0.24 22.94 30.68
C HIS A 27 -0.54 24.04 31.71
N ASN A 28 -1.10 23.67 32.87
CA ASN A 28 -1.42 24.54 33.99
C ASN A 28 -1.11 23.91 35.36
N SER A 29 -0.50 22.72 35.39
CA SER A 29 -0.10 21.95 36.58
C SER A 29 -1.23 21.53 37.53
N GLU A 30 -2.50 21.76 37.17
CA GLU A 30 -3.66 21.27 37.93
C GLU A 30 -3.66 19.74 38.02
N THR A 31 -3.92 19.19 39.21
CA THR A 31 -4.04 17.74 39.41
C THR A 31 -5.44 17.37 39.89
N PHE A 32 -6.07 16.40 39.24
CA PHE A 32 -7.36 15.85 39.64
C PHE A 32 -7.38 14.33 39.52
N PHE A 33 -8.22 13.68 40.30
CA PHE A 33 -8.44 12.24 40.19
C PHE A 33 -9.58 11.94 39.24
N ILE A 34 -9.39 10.91 38.41
CA ILE A 34 -10.44 10.37 37.54
C ILE A 34 -10.74 8.92 37.92
N THR A 35 -12.02 8.59 38.09
CA THR A 35 -12.46 7.23 38.39
C THR A 35 -13.43 6.75 37.32
N ALA A 36 -12.98 5.79 36.51
CA ALA A 36 -13.83 5.06 35.58
C ALA A 36 -14.53 3.90 36.31
N VAL A 37 -15.85 3.81 36.24
CA VAL A 37 -16.64 2.70 36.82
C VAL A 37 -17.28 1.81 35.76
N TYR A 38 -17.50 0.55 36.13
CA TYR A 38 -18.36 -0.39 35.44
C TYR A 38 -19.20 -1.16 36.48
N GLY A 39 -20.39 -0.61 36.77
CA GLY A 39 -21.30 -1.14 37.77
C GLY A 39 -21.87 -2.51 37.37
N PRO A 40 -22.03 -3.45 38.32
CA PRO A 40 -22.47 -4.81 38.00
C PRO A 40 -23.96 -4.85 37.60
N THR A 41 -24.30 -5.65 36.60
CA THR A 41 -25.70 -5.89 36.20
C THR A 41 -26.48 -6.68 37.28
N ARG A 42 -25.85 -7.74 37.81
CA ARG A 42 -26.38 -8.66 38.82
C ARG A 42 -26.70 -7.95 40.14
N HIS A 43 -27.90 -8.17 40.66
CA HIS A 43 -28.41 -7.45 41.83
C HIS A 43 -27.60 -7.68 43.12
N ARG A 44 -27.16 -8.91 43.38
CA ARG A 44 -26.36 -9.26 44.59
C ARG A 44 -25.02 -8.53 44.70
N GLU A 45 -24.50 -7.99 43.59
CA GLU A 45 -23.20 -7.31 43.54
C GLU A 45 -23.32 -5.78 43.69
N LYS A 46 -24.52 -5.21 43.56
CA LYS A 46 -24.74 -3.75 43.63
C LYS A 46 -24.43 -3.17 45.02
N ASP A 47 -24.67 -3.93 46.07
CA ASP A 47 -24.35 -3.51 47.45
C ASP A 47 -22.85 -3.59 47.76
N ALA A 48 -22.08 -4.39 47.02
CA ALA A 48 -20.62 -4.36 47.04
C ALA A 48 -20.09 -3.18 46.21
N PHE A 49 -20.72 -2.88 45.07
CA PHE A 49 -20.40 -1.72 44.23
C PHE A 49 -20.63 -0.38 44.95
N LEU A 50 -21.78 -0.18 45.61
CA LEU A 50 -22.04 1.04 46.39
C LEU A 50 -21.05 1.22 47.55
N ARG A 51 -20.73 0.13 48.28
CA ARG A 51 -19.69 0.16 49.33
C ARG A 51 -18.29 0.42 48.76
N GLN A 52 -18.01 0.00 47.52
CA GLN A 52 -16.79 0.35 46.81
C GLN A 52 -16.76 1.83 46.41
N ILE A 53 -17.85 2.42 45.91
CA ILE A 53 -17.93 3.87 45.63
C ILE A 53 -17.67 4.69 46.90
N LYS A 54 -18.30 4.35 48.03
CA LYS A 54 -18.03 5.03 49.31
C LYS A 54 -16.55 4.96 49.71
N ARG A 55 -15.93 3.78 49.58
CA ARG A 55 -14.48 3.55 49.80
C ARG A 55 -13.56 4.13 48.70
N LEU A 56 -14.11 4.90 47.76
CA LEU A 56 -13.36 5.68 46.79
C LEU A 56 -13.50 7.20 47.02
N LYS A 57 -14.21 7.66 48.08
CA LYS A 57 -14.09 9.06 48.52
C LYS A 57 -12.61 9.34 48.78
N LEU A 58 -12.14 10.45 48.22
CA LEU A 58 -10.79 10.94 48.36
C LEU A 58 -10.64 11.78 49.63
N ALA A 59 -9.43 12.27 49.90
CA ALA A 59 -9.23 13.26 50.96
C ALA A 59 -9.97 14.55 50.61
N ASP A 60 -10.44 15.26 51.64
CA ASP A 60 -11.13 16.53 51.43
C ASP A 60 -10.19 17.54 50.73
N ARG A 61 -10.75 18.35 49.83
CA ARG A 61 -10.08 19.25 48.87
C ARG A 61 -9.50 18.62 47.58
N GLU A 62 -9.40 17.29 47.43
CA GLU A 62 -8.92 16.71 46.15
C GLU A 62 -9.98 16.83 45.02
N PRO A 63 -9.67 17.42 43.84
CA PRO A 63 -10.62 17.48 42.72
C PRO A 63 -10.88 16.10 42.12
N TRP A 64 -12.15 15.70 41.97
CA TRP A 64 -12.55 14.35 41.57
C TRP A 64 -13.64 14.30 40.49
N LEU A 65 -13.42 13.47 39.47
CA LEU A 65 -14.38 13.15 38.40
C LEU A 65 -14.67 11.63 38.33
N LEU A 66 -15.87 11.22 38.73
CA LEU A 66 -16.37 9.85 38.70
C LEU A 66 -17.27 9.64 37.47
N PHE A 67 -16.94 8.70 36.58
CA PHE A 67 -17.69 8.50 35.33
C PHE A 67 -17.76 7.04 34.87
N GLY A 68 -18.76 6.71 34.06
CA GLY A 68 -18.88 5.38 33.42
C GLY A 68 -20.31 4.87 33.37
N ASP A 69 -20.46 3.57 33.10
CA ASP A 69 -21.73 2.86 33.22
C ASP A 69 -21.92 2.40 34.67
N PHE A 70 -22.96 2.91 35.33
CA PHE A 70 -23.27 2.55 36.71
C PHE A 70 -24.21 1.34 36.83
N ASN A 71 -24.85 0.90 35.74
CA ASN A 71 -25.95 -0.08 35.76
C ASN A 71 -27.05 0.22 36.80
N MET A 72 -27.23 1.49 37.16
CA MET A 72 -28.13 1.94 38.25
C MET A 72 -28.87 3.23 37.88
N ILE A 73 -30.07 3.39 38.45
CA ILE A 73 -30.95 4.55 38.23
C ILE A 73 -30.73 5.54 39.37
N TYR A 74 -30.46 6.81 39.03
CA TYR A 74 -30.20 7.90 39.99
C TYR A 74 -31.48 8.71 40.31
N ARG A 75 -32.26 9.05 39.27
CA ARG A 75 -33.55 9.77 39.33
C ARG A 75 -34.61 9.04 38.52
N ALA A 76 -35.89 9.13 38.91
CA ALA A 76 -37.01 8.43 38.26
C ALA A 76 -37.13 8.76 36.76
N CYS A 77 -37.02 10.04 36.42
CA CYS A 77 -36.97 10.55 35.04
C CYS A 77 -35.78 10.05 34.19
N GLY A 78 -34.83 9.31 34.80
CA GLY A 78 -33.76 8.59 34.13
C GLY A 78 -34.16 7.23 33.56
N LYS A 79 -35.44 6.84 33.64
CA LYS A 79 -36.03 5.68 32.95
C LYS A 79 -37.35 6.08 32.29
N ASN A 80 -37.73 5.42 31.18
CA ASN A 80 -38.99 5.70 30.47
C ASN A 80 -40.20 4.86 30.91
N ASN A 81 -40.14 4.16 32.06
CA ASN A 81 -41.26 3.40 32.61
C ASN A 81 -41.18 3.22 34.13
N ASN A 82 -42.32 2.96 34.75
CA ASN A 82 -42.54 2.99 36.20
C ASN A 82 -41.91 1.80 36.97
N ASN A 83 -41.26 0.86 36.28
CA ASN A 83 -40.51 -0.21 36.94
C ASN A 83 -39.20 0.37 37.53
N LEU A 84 -39.33 0.94 38.72
CA LEU A 84 -38.30 1.62 39.49
C LEU A 84 -38.12 0.91 40.85
N ASN A 85 -36.90 0.88 41.36
CA ASN A 85 -36.63 0.40 42.72
C ASN A 85 -36.17 1.58 43.58
N LEU A 86 -37.13 2.24 44.23
CA LEU A 86 -36.90 3.49 44.97
C LEU A 86 -35.85 3.31 46.08
N ARG A 87 -35.92 2.21 46.86
CA ARG A 87 -34.92 1.88 47.90
C ARG A 87 -33.49 1.80 47.33
N ARG A 88 -33.30 1.22 46.15
CA ARG A 88 -32.00 1.13 45.47
C ARG A 88 -31.57 2.46 44.85
N MET A 89 -32.50 3.28 44.38
CA MET A 89 -32.23 4.65 43.91
C MET A 89 -31.75 5.54 45.07
N SER A 90 -32.44 5.53 46.21
CA SER A 90 -32.04 6.26 47.42
C SER A 90 -30.69 5.77 47.97
N ARG A 91 -30.41 4.46 47.96
CA ARG A 91 -29.09 3.94 48.36
C ARG A 91 -27.96 4.30 47.39
N PHE A 92 -28.25 4.54 46.11
CA PHE A 92 -27.26 5.07 45.16
C PHE A 92 -27.02 6.57 45.37
N ARG A 93 -28.09 7.34 45.61
CA ARG A 93 -27.99 8.75 46.02
C ARG A 93 -27.18 8.90 47.31
N ALA A 94 -27.51 8.18 48.37
CA ALA A 94 -26.78 8.15 49.64
C ALA A 94 -25.35 7.55 49.56
N ALA A 95 -24.93 7.06 48.39
CA ALA A 95 -23.54 6.71 48.08
C ALA A 95 -22.79 7.85 47.38
N LEU A 96 -23.46 8.63 46.53
CA LEU A 96 -22.92 9.83 45.88
C LEU A 96 -22.88 11.04 46.83
N GLU A 97 -23.91 11.20 47.65
CA GLU A 97 -24.04 12.26 48.67
C GLU A 97 -22.94 12.14 49.74
N HIS A 98 -22.68 10.92 50.23
CA HIS A 98 -21.54 10.61 51.11
C HIS A 98 -20.16 10.78 50.44
N CYS A 99 -20.12 10.95 49.13
CA CYS A 99 -18.92 11.21 48.36
C CYS A 99 -18.84 12.68 47.88
N GLU A 100 -19.79 13.55 48.28
CA GLU A 100 -19.99 14.91 47.79
C GLU A 100 -20.01 15.05 46.25
N LEU A 101 -20.61 14.07 45.56
CA LEU A 101 -20.63 13.98 44.10
C LEU A 101 -21.96 14.46 43.48
N LYS A 102 -21.91 15.59 42.74
CA LYS A 102 -23.03 16.13 41.95
C LYS A 102 -22.98 15.65 40.49
N GLU A 103 -24.14 15.52 39.83
CA GLU A 103 -24.22 15.01 38.44
C GLU A 103 -23.94 16.12 37.41
N VAL A 104 -22.97 15.88 36.51
CA VAL A 104 -22.71 16.76 35.36
C VAL A 104 -23.88 16.69 34.38
N HIS A 105 -24.45 17.84 34.01
CA HIS A 105 -25.68 17.88 33.24
C HIS A 105 -25.49 17.49 31.77
N LEU A 106 -26.26 16.49 31.30
CA LEU A 106 -26.23 15.99 29.93
C LEU A 106 -27.21 16.77 29.05
N GLN A 107 -26.71 17.78 28.33
CA GLN A 107 -27.56 18.82 27.73
C GLN A 107 -28.47 18.36 26.57
N ASN A 108 -28.14 17.27 25.86
CA ASN A 108 -28.75 16.95 24.56
C ASN A 108 -29.47 15.58 24.45
N ARG A 109 -29.49 14.76 25.51
CA ARG A 109 -30.30 13.52 25.58
C ARG A 109 -30.75 13.21 27.02
N ARG A 110 -31.95 12.64 27.17
CA ARG A 110 -32.48 12.18 28.47
C ARG A 110 -32.00 10.78 28.88
N PHE A 111 -31.77 9.89 27.92
CA PHE A 111 -31.38 8.48 28.12
C PHE A 111 -30.10 8.16 27.37
N THR A 112 -29.33 7.20 27.90
CA THR A 112 -28.04 6.78 27.33
C THR A 112 -28.04 5.34 26.82
N TRP A 113 -28.85 4.47 27.43
CA TRP A 113 -29.02 3.06 27.09
C TRP A 113 -30.43 2.76 26.59
N SER A 114 -30.53 1.77 25.70
CA SER A 114 -31.75 1.21 25.12
C SER A 114 -31.64 -0.32 25.09
N ASN A 115 -32.69 -1.05 25.50
CA ASN A 115 -32.72 -2.51 25.32
C ASN A 115 -33.02 -2.95 23.88
N ASP A 116 -33.16 -2.01 22.94
CA ASP A 116 -33.42 -2.17 21.50
C ASP A 116 -34.59 -3.13 21.15
N ARG A 117 -35.58 -3.22 22.04
CA ARG A 117 -36.85 -3.91 21.80
C ARG A 117 -37.90 -2.95 21.22
N ARG A 118 -38.81 -3.49 20.41
CA ARG A 118 -40.09 -2.90 19.93
C ARG A 118 -40.74 -1.85 20.83
N LYS A 119 -40.94 -2.17 22.11
CA LYS A 119 -41.28 -1.21 23.17
C LYS A 119 -40.02 -1.04 24.04
N PRO A 120 -39.14 -0.07 23.77
CA PRO A 120 -37.81 -0.06 24.35
C PRO A 120 -37.85 0.39 25.81
N THR A 121 -37.14 -0.32 26.68
CA THR A 121 -36.77 0.24 28.00
C THR A 121 -35.56 1.14 27.77
N LEU A 122 -35.76 2.44 27.91
CA LEU A 122 -34.72 3.46 27.83
C LEU A 122 -34.29 3.86 29.24
N VAL A 123 -32.98 3.93 29.48
CA VAL A 123 -32.41 4.26 30.79
C VAL A 123 -31.18 5.16 30.64
N ARG A 124 -30.92 6.04 31.60
CA ARG A 124 -29.64 6.77 31.74
C ARG A 124 -28.77 6.03 32.76
N LEU A 125 -27.91 5.15 32.26
CA LEU A 125 -26.97 4.33 33.03
C LEU A 125 -25.57 4.95 33.04
N ASP A 126 -25.14 5.45 31.88
CA ASP A 126 -23.90 6.18 31.65
C ASP A 126 -24.01 7.58 32.24
N ARG A 127 -23.10 7.95 33.15
CA ARG A 127 -23.10 9.24 33.85
C ARG A 127 -21.69 9.78 34.11
N PHE A 128 -21.62 11.07 34.39
CA PHE A 128 -20.46 11.77 34.92
C PHE A 128 -20.91 12.50 36.19
N PHE A 129 -20.12 12.40 37.25
CA PHE A 129 -20.29 13.10 38.50
C PHE A 129 -18.96 13.76 38.89
N CYS A 130 -19.03 14.97 39.43
CA CYS A 130 -17.90 15.75 39.92
C CYS A 130 -18.10 16.08 41.41
N ASN A 131 -17.02 16.28 42.16
CA ASN A 131 -17.10 17.04 43.40
C ASN A 131 -16.94 18.55 43.12
N GLU A 132 -17.21 19.37 44.12
CA GLU A 132 -17.16 20.83 43.99
C GLU A 132 -15.81 21.36 43.50
N ASN A 133 -14.70 20.83 44.06
CA ASN A 133 -13.34 21.24 43.68
C ASN A 133 -13.04 21.00 42.19
N TRP A 134 -13.54 19.89 41.60
CA TRP A 134 -13.41 19.64 40.16
C TRP A 134 -14.30 20.58 39.33
N ASP A 135 -15.52 20.82 39.80
CA ASP A 135 -16.50 21.64 39.09
C ASP A 135 -16.07 23.11 38.99
N LEU A 136 -15.50 23.66 40.08
CA LEU A 136 -14.94 25.00 40.13
C LEU A 136 -13.68 25.13 39.26
N GLY A 137 -12.73 24.19 39.38
CA GLY A 137 -11.52 24.18 38.55
C GLY A 137 -11.81 24.08 37.04
N PHE A 138 -12.91 23.40 36.66
CA PHE A 138 -13.31 23.23 35.26
C PHE A 138 -14.66 23.90 34.94
N GLY A 139 -14.88 25.13 35.43
CA GLY A 139 -16.13 25.89 35.29
C GLY A 139 -16.63 26.21 33.86
N HIS A 140 -15.92 25.76 32.81
CA HIS A 140 -16.32 25.87 31.40
C HIS A 140 -16.40 24.49 30.73
N HIS A 141 -17.10 23.53 31.35
CA HIS A 141 -17.31 22.19 30.83
C HIS A 141 -18.74 21.98 30.29
N ILE A 142 -18.88 21.15 29.24
CA ILE A 142 -20.16 20.78 28.62
C ILE A 142 -20.18 19.27 28.37
N LEU A 143 -21.27 18.60 28.79
CA LEU A 143 -21.49 17.17 28.55
C LEU A 143 -22.57 16.92 27.48
N HIS A 144 -22.23 16.15 26.47
CA HIS A 144 -23.10 15.76 25.36
C HIS A 144 -23.08 14.25 25.12
N ALA A 145 -24.23 13.70 24.75
CA ALA A 145 -24.35 12.37 24.17
C ALA A 145 -24.13 12.43 22.66
N LEU A 146 -23.38 11.47 22.14
CA LEU A 146 -23.19 11.21 20.72
C LEU A 146 -24.24 10.19 20.22
N SER A 147 -24.22 9.86 18.94
CA SER A 147 -25.09 8.79 18.40
C SER A 147 -24.61 7.41 18.90
N SER A 148 -25.54 6.57 19.34
CA SER A 148 -25.27 5.16 19.71
C SER A 148 -24.92 4.29 18.50
N GLY A 149 -25.41 4.63 17.32
CA GLY A 149 -25.03 4.04 16.03
C GLY A 149 -25.52 2.60 15.84
N THR A 150 -24.82 1.64 16.44
CA THR A 150 -25.17 0.20 16.44
C THR A 150 -24.90 -0.44 17.81
N SER A 151 -24.98 0.36 18.87
CA SER A 151 -24.96 -0.11 20.26
C SER A 151 -26.25 0.33 20.94
N ASP A 152 -26.60 -0.42 21.97
CA ASP A 152 -27.55 -0.10 23.02
C ASP A 152 -27.18 1.18 23.80
N HIS A 153 -25.90 1.37 24.15
CA HIS A 153 -25.35 2.58 24.78
C HIS A 153 -25.02 3.70 23.77
N CYS A 154 -25.15 4.97 24.17
CA CYS A 154 -24.60 6.12 23.46
C CYS A 154 -23.31 6.65 24.11
N PRO A 155 -22.22 6.89 23.34
CA PRO A 155 -21.00 7.47 23.90
C PRO A 155 -21.26 8.90 24.43
N LEU A 156 -20.68 9.22 25.58
CA LEU A 156 -20.69 10.57 26.14
C LEU A 156 -19.38 11.31 25.81
N LEU A 157 -19.46 12.64 25.69
CA LEU A 157 -18.38 13.56 25.41
C LEU A 157 -18.47 14.74 26.38
N LEU A 158 -17.43 14.91 27.20
CA LEU A 158 -17.19 16.08 28.04
C LEU A 158 -16.16 16.98 27.34
N THR A 159 -16.41 18.29 27.21
CA THR A 159 -15.54 19.21 26.47
C THR A 159 -15.61 20.64 27.02
N ASN A 160 -14.53 21.41 26.87
CA ASN A 160 -14.56 22.88 26.93
C ASN A 160 -14.99 23.43 25.55
N PRO A 161 -15.81 24.51 25.47
CA PRO A 161 -16.23 25.10 24.20
C PRO A 161 -15.17 25.94 23.47
N GLN A 162 -14.11 26.40 24.15
CA GLN A 162 -13.05 27.23 23.54
C GLN A 162 -11.90 26.37 22.98
N GLY A 163 -11.48 26.67 21.74
CA GLY A 163 -10.36 26.01 21.08
C GLY A 163 -10.22 26.42 19.60
N PRO A 164 -9.01 26.34 19.01
CA PRO A 164 -8.71 26.97 17.72
C PRO A 164 -9.55 26.40 16.55
N ARG A 165 -10.31 27.28 15.89
CA ARG A 165 -11.22 26.95 14.77
C ARG A 165 -10.43 26.67 13.48
N ARG A 166 -10.04 25.41 13.29
CA ARG A 166 -9.33 24.94 12.09
C ARG A 166 -10.12 25.20 10.79
N LEU A 167 -9.65 26.16 9.99
CA LEU A 167 -10.16 26.48 8.65
C LEU A 167 -10.21 25.24 7.74
N ARG A 168 -11.33 25.05 7.03
CA ARG A 168 -11.55 23.91 6.12
C ARG A 168 -11.24 24.30 4.67
N SER A 169 -9.97 24.12 4.26
CA SER A 169 -9.57 24.20 2.86
C SER A 169 -10.32 23.20 1.97
N PHE A 170 -10.62 23.62 0.73
CA PHE A 170 -11.27 22.78 -0.28
C PHE A 170 -10.38 21.59 -0.67
N LYS A 171 -10.99 20.42 -0.85
CA LYS A 171 -10.31 19.16 -1.21
C LYS A 171 -11.25 18.34 -2.08
N PHE A 172 -10.84 18.10 -3.32
CA PHE A 172 -11.61 17.33 -4.29
C PHE A 172 -11.78 15.88 -3.82
N GLU A 173 -13.01 15.37 -3.75
CA GLU A 173 -13.27 13.97 -3.44
C GLU A 173 -13.34 13.16 -4.74
N ASN A 174 -12.48 12.15 -4.88
CA ASN A 174 -12.23 11.46 -6.15
C ASN A 174 -13.44 10.68 -6.69
N PHE A 175 -14.49 10.49 -5.88
CA PHE A 175 -15.73 9.83 -6.28
C PHE A 175 -16.75 10.80 -6.91
N TRP A 176 -16.58 12.13 -6.81
CA TRP A 176 -17.49 13.10 -7.44
C TRP A 176 -17.57 12.89 -8.96
N THR A 177 -16.46 12.51 -9.61
CA THR A 177 -16.42 12.16 -11.05
C THR A 177 -17.25 10.94 -11.45
N SER A 178 -17.84 10.24 -10.48
CA SER A 178 -18.71 9.08 -10.69
C SER A 178 -20.17 9.36 -10.32
N LEU A 179 -20.50 10.62 -9.99
CA LEU A 179 -21.86 11.07 -9.73
C LEU A 179 -22.46 11.69 -11.00
N PRO A 180 -23.75 11.47 -11.30
CA PRO A 180 -24.47 12.24 -12.32
C PRO A 180 -24.40 13.75 -12.04
N GLY A 181 -24.48 14.58 -13.08
CA GLY A 181 -24.40 16.04 -12.97
C GLY A 181 -22.99 16.60 -12.77
N PHE A 182 -21.98 15.78 -12.46
CA PHE A 182 -20.63 16.29 -12.14
C PHE A 182 -19.91 16.91 -13.33
N LYS A 183 -19.95 16.27 -14.51
CA LYS A 183 -19.30 16.81 -15.71
C LYS A 183 -20.01 18.10 -16.16
N ASP A 184 -21.32 18.10 -16.03
CA ASP A 184 -22.23 19.15 -16.52
C ASP A 184 -22.08 20.43 -15.67
N GLU A 185 -22.05 20.28 -14.34
CA GLU A 185 -21.69 21.35 -13.39
C GLU A 185 -20.32 21.98 -13.76
N VAL A 186 -19.29 21.15 -13.98
CA VAL A 186 -17.95 21.64 -14.33
C VAL A 186 -17.93 22.31 -15.71
N GLN A 187 -18.63 21.76 -16.71
CA GLN A 187 -18.73 22.34 -18.05
C GLN A 187 -19.36 23.73 -17.99
N ASN A 188 -20.52 23.86 -17.36
CA ASN A 188 -21.29 25.10 -17.28
C ASN A 188 -20.49 26.22 -16.60
N LEU A 189 -19.73 25.90 -15.55
CA LEU A 189 -18.89 26.85 -14.82
C LEU A 189 -17.59 27.20 -15.55
N TRP A 190 -17.01 26.26 -16.30
CA TRP A 190 -15.73 26.45 -16.99
C TRP A 190 -15.87 27.18 -18.33
N CYS A 191 -17.06 27.11 -18.94
CA CYS A 191 -17.42 27.87 -20.14
C CYS A 191 -17.77 29.33 -19.84
N GLN A 192 -18.05 29.70 -18.59
CA GLN A 192 -18.21 31.11 -18.23
C GLN A 192 -16.90 31.87 -18.44
N ASP A 193 -17.01 33.05 -19.06
CA ASP A 193 -15.89 33.97 -19.22
C ASP A 193 -15.24 34.36 -17.90
N SER A 194 -14.03 34.88 -18.01
CA SER A 194 -13.23 35.36 -16.89
C SER A 194 -12.90 36.82 -17.10
N THR A 195 -12.85 37.59 -16.03
CA THR A 195 -12.39 39.00 -16.00
C THR A 195 -10.89 39.16 -16.28
N HIS A 196 -10.23 38.13 -16.83
CA HIS A 196 -8.79 38.05 -17.02
C HIS A 196 -8.46 37.41 -18.38
N HIS A 197 -7.78 38.18 -19.23
CA HIS A 197 -7.36 37.73 -20.56
C HIS A 197 -6.02 36.96 -20.51
N GLU A 198 -5.15 37.26 -19.55
CA GLU A 198 -3.86 36.62 -19.34
C GLU A 198 -4.05 35.13 -18.94
N PRO A 199 -3.50 34.15 -19.70
CA PRO A 199 -3.83 32.72 -19.54
C PRO A 199 -3.60 32.11 -18.15
N LEU A 200 -2.52 32.49 -17.45
CA LEU A 200 -2.20 31.98 -16.11
C LEU A 200 -3.24 32.48 -15.10
N HIS A 201 -3.51 33.79 -15.07
CA HIS A 201 -4.51 34.38 -14.18
C HIS A 201 -5.94 33.89 -14.50
N ARG A 202 -6.28 33.75 -15.79
CA ARG A 202 -7.55 33.17 -16.26
C ARG A 202 -7.78 31.76 -15.73
N LEU A 203 -6.74 30.92 -15.79
CA LEU A 203 -6.78 29.55 -15.29
C LEU A 203 -6.87 29.49 -13.75
N VAL A 204 -6.23 30.41 -13.03
CA VAL A 204 -6.35 30.55 -11.56
C VAL A 204 -7.78 30.88 -11.15
N ASP A 205 -8.42 31.84 -11.83
CA ASP A 205 -9.82 32.20 -11.60
C ASP A 205 -10.76 31.02 -11.90
N LYS A 206 -10.72 30.42 -13.09
CA LYS A 206 -11.59 29.28 -13.45
C LYS A 206 -11.45 28.11 -12.46
N LEU A 207 -10.23 27.77 -12.04
CA LEU A 207 -9.99 26.79 -10.98
C LEU A 207 -10.64 27.21 -9.65
N SER A 208 -10.55 28.48 -9.29
CA SER A 208 -11.06 29.04 -8.02
C SER A 208 -12.59 29.12 -8.00
N ARG A 209 -13.24 29.54 -9.08
CA ARG A 209 -14.70 29.48 -9.26
C ARG A 209 -15.20 28.04 -9.19
N THR A 210 -14.58 27.13 -9.95
CA THR A 210 -14.90 25.70 -9.93
C THR A 210 -14.75 25.09 -8.52
N ALA A 211 -13.71 25.45 -7.77
CA ALA A 211 -13.52 24.99 -6.39
C ALA A 211 -14.56 25.54 -5.41
N LYS A 212 -15.00 26.80 -5.59
CA LYS A 212 -16.11 27.40 -4.82
C LYS A 212 -17.42 26.69 -5.12
N ALA A 213 -17.79 26.54 -6.40
CA ALA A 213 -19.06 25.94 -6.80
C ALA A 213 -19.15 24.44 -6.46
N LEU A 214 -18.13 23.63 -6.76
CA LEU A 214 -18.10 22.20 -6.38
C LEU A 214 -18.23 22.00 -4.86
N LYS A 215 -17.78 22.95 -4.04
CA LYS A 215 -17.98 22.95 -2.58
C LYS A 215 -19.44 23.20 -2.17
N PHE A 216 -20.23 23.91 -2.97
CA PHE A 216 -21.68 24.10 -2.79
C PHE A 216 -22.49 22.96 -3.40
N TRP A 217 -22.20 22.54 -4.64
CA TRP A 217 -22.79 21.36 -5.29
C TRP A 217 -22.63 20.09 -4.43
N ALA A 218 -21.41 19.80 -3.97
CA ALA A 218 -21.16 18.67 -3.08
C ALA A 218 -21.75 18.85 -1.68
N ARG A 219 -21.99 20.09 -1.23
CA ARG A 219 -22.77 20.36 0.00
C ARG A 219 -24.23 19.98 -0.22
N GLY A 220 -24.88 20.49 -1.27
CA GLY A 220 -26.28 20.19 -1.60
C GLY A 220 -26.52 18.68 -1.72
N ILE A 221 -25.74 18.00 -2.57
CA ILE A 221 -25.80 16.54 -2.70
C ILE A 221 -25.59 15.83 -1.35
N CYS A 222 -24.75 16.35 -0.45
CA CYS A 222 -24.46 15.68 0.83
C CYS A 222 -25.39 16.06 1.98
N SER A 223 -25.98 17.26 2.01
CA SER A 223 -27.05 17.62 2.94
C SER A 223 -28.31 16.87 2.55
N GLU A 224 -28.67 16.87 1.27
CA GLU A 224 -29.74 16.03 0.75
C GLU A 224 -29.48 14.54 0.96
N ALA A 225 -28.31 14.00 0.60
CA ALA A 225 -28.01 12.59 0.82
C ALA A 225 -28.11 12.21 2.29
N LYS A 226 -27.65 13.08 3.21
CA LYS A 226 -27.76 12.84 4.66
C LYS A 226 -29.20 12.97 5.16
N LEU A 227 -29.99 13.90 4.62
CA LEU A 227 -31.40 14.07 4.95
C LEU A 227 -32.21 12.88 4.41
N LYS A 228 -32.09 12.57 3.12
CA LYS A 228 -32.68 11.41 2.44
C LYS A 228 -32.23 10.08 3.08
N TYR A 229 -31.01 9.98 3.61
CA TYR A 229 -30.54 8.85 4.45
C TYR A 229 -31.30 8.77 5.79
N LEU A 230 -31.45 9.87 6.51
CA LEU A 230 -32.16 9.91 7.80
C LEU A 230 -33.67 9.70 7.63
N MET A 231 -34.27 10.26 6.58
CA MET A 231 -35.66 10.04 6.19
C MET A 231 -35.89 8.59 5.77
N ALA A 232 -35.00 8.01 4.95
CA ALA A 232 -35.07 6.59 4.59
C ALA A 232 -34.99 5.70 5.83
N LEU A 233 -34.08 5.97 6.77
CA LEU A 233 -34.02 5.27 8.06
C LEU A 233 -35.29 5.46 8.90
N ASN A 234 -35.89 6.65 8.93
CA ASN A 234 -37.12 6.90 9.70
C ASN A 234 -38.32 6.14 9.10
N VAL A 235 -38.51 6.22 7.78
CA VAL A 235 -39.57 5.48 7.07
C VAL A 235 -39.34 3.98 7.19
N ILE A 236 -38.10 3.50 7.05
CA ILE A 236 -37.75 2.10 7.33
C ILE A 236 -38.08 1.71 8.75
N HIS A 237 -37.75 2.53 9.75
CA HIS A 237 -38.03 2.23 11.15
C HIS A 237 -39.53 2.17 11.41
N ARG A 238 -40.32 3.10 10.86
CA ARG A 238 -41.79 3.06 10.89
C ARG A 238 -42.34 1.79 10.22
N LEU A 239 -41.78 1.36 9.09
CA LEU A 239 -42.19 0.15 8.37
C LEU A 239 -41.62 -1.15 8.96
N ASP A 240 -40.55 -1.09 9.75
CA ASP A 240 -40.11 -2.21 10.60
C ASP A 240 -41.08 -2.34 11.78
N VAL A 241 -41.37 -1.26 12.51
CA VAL A 241 -42.35 -1.22 13.61
C VAL A 241 -43.77 -1.58 13.16
N ALA A 242 -44.21 -1.15 11.97
CA ALA A 242 -45.52 -1.55 11.43
C ALA A 242 -45.59 -3.06 11.19
N GLN A 243 -44.52 -3.68 10.64
CA GLN A 243 -44.48 -5.13 10.43
C GLN A 243 -44.57 -5.93 11.75
N GLU A 244 -44.14 -5.35 12.87
CA GLU A 244 -44.27 -6.02 14.16
C GLU A 244 -45.74 -6.11 14.63
N HIS A 245 -46.61 -5.20 14.19
CA HIS A 245 -48.01 -5.07 14.65
C HIS A 245 -49.04 -5.66 13.68
N ARG A 246 -48.71 -5.72 12.38
CA ARG A 246 -49.51 -6.32 11.31
C ARG A 246 -48.59 -6.68 10.15
N ASP A 247 -49.06 -7.45 9.18
CA ASP A 247 -48.33 -7.57 7.93
C ASP A 247 -48.21 -6.23 7.19
N LEU A 248 -47.12 -6.08 6.44
CA LEU A 248 -46.95 -4.96 5.51
C LEU A 248 -47.73 -5.24 4.24
N THR A 249 -48.44 -4.22 3.76
CA THR A 249 -48.97 -4.25 2.39
C THR A 249 -47.84 -4.43 1.38
N GLN A 250 -48.15 -4.98 0.21
CA GLN A 250 -47.16 -5.19 -0.86
C GLN A 250 -46.46 -3.87 -1.28
N ALA A 251 -47.14 -2.73 -1.18
CA ALA A 251 -46.57 -1.41 -1.40
C ALA A 251 -45.54 -1.02 -0.31
N GLU A 252 -45.91 -1.18 0.97
CA GLU A 252 -45.01 -0.91 2.11
C GLU A 252 -43.78 -1.82 2.13
N TYR A 253 -43.95 -3.10 1.82
CA TYR A 253 -42.84 -4.05 1.72
C TYR A 253 -41.85 -3.63 0.63
N ARG A 254 -42.35 -3.34 -0.58
CA ARG A 254 -41.54 -2.83 -1.70
C ARG A 254 -40.87 -1.50 -1.37
N LEU A 255 -41.55 -0.57 -0.69
CA LEU A 255 -41.01 0.71 -0.24
C LEU A 255 -39.86 0.50 0.76
N ARG A 256 -40.08 -0.30 1.82
CA ARG A 256 -39.05 -0.59 2.83
C ARG A 256 -37.81 -1.25 2.22
N LEU A 257 -38.02 -2.17 1.28
CA LEU A 257 -36.96 -2.88 0.57
C LEU A 257 -36.17 -1.94 -0.38
N GLY A 258 -36.87 -1.09 -1.13
CA GLY A 258 -36.27 -0.07 -1.99
C GLY A 258 -35.47 0.98 -1.21
N LEU A 259 -35.97 1.41 -0.04
CA LEU A 259 -35.23 2.31 0.86
C LEU A 259 -34.00 1.61 1.47
N LYS A 260 -34.12 0.32 1.88
CA LYS A 260 -32.98 -0.46 2.41
C LYS A 260 -31.88 -0.63 1.34
N ARG A 261 -32.23 -0.70 0.05
CA ARG A 261 -31.27 -0.62 -1.07
C ARG A 261 -30.66 0.77 -1.25
N ARG A 262 -31.47 1.84 -1.28
CA ARG A 262 -30.98 3.23 -1.43
C ARG A 262 -29.98 3.62 -0.33
N LEU A 263 -30.19 3.15 0.91
CA LEU A 263 -29.26 3.34 2.03
C LEU A 263 -27.85 2.75 1.80
N LEU A 264 -27.73 1.65 1.06
CA LEU A 264 -26.42 1.05 0.74
C LEU A 264 -25.58 1.99 -0.14
N GLY A 265 -26.20 2.78 -1.02
CA GLY A 265 -25.51 3.78 -1.85
C GLY A 265 -24.83 4.87 -1.00
N PHE A 266 -25.53 5.41 0.00
CA PHE A 266 -24.96 6.37 0.94
C PHE A 266 -23.84 5.74 1.79
N ALA A 267 -23.98 4.47 2.18
CA ALA A 267 -22.94 3.70 2.87
C ALA A 267 -21.72 3.34 2.00
N VAL A 268 -21.82 3.47 0.67
CA VAL A 268 -20.68 3.45 -0.27
C VAL A 268 -19.99 4.81 -0.29
N ILE A 269 -20.73 5.92 -0.41
CA ILE A 269 -20.17 7.30 -0.43
C ILE A 269 -19.30 7.56 0.81
N GLU A 270 -19.79 7.27 2.02
CA GLU A 270 -18.99 7.46 3.23
C GLU A 270 -17.78 6.52 3.29
N ARG A 271 -17.84 5.34 2.65
CA ARG A 271 -16.72 4.40 2.57
C ARG A 271 -15.66 4.87 1.59
N ALA A 272 -16.05 5.42 0.43
CA ALA A 272 -15.16 6.09 -0.52
C ALA A 272 -14.39 7.24 0.16
N ARG A 273 -15.11 8.09 0.91
CA ARG A 273 -14.50 9.11 1.76
C ARG A 273 -13.48 8.56 2.74
N LYS A 274 -13.81 7.50 3.50
CA LYS A 274 -12.86 6.93 4.46
C LYS A 274 -11.67 6.27 3.76
N LYS A 275 -11.86 5.64 2.59
CA LYS A 275 -10.77 5.09 1.77
C LYS A 275 -9.83 6.19 1.28
N GLN A 276 -10.34 7.24 0.64
CA GLN A 276 -9.51 8.37 0.18
C GLN A 276 -8.80 9.05 1.36
N ALA A 277 -9.50 9.32 2.46
CA ALA A 277 -8.91 9.93 3.66
C ALA A 277 -7.85 9.03 4.35
N SER A 278 -7.98 7.71 4.29
CA SER A 278 -6.96 6.77 4.80
C SER A 278 -5.68 6.78 3.97
N ARG A 279 -5.76 7.25 2.71
CA ARG A 279 -4.67 7.23 1.70
C ARG A 279 -4.09 5.82 1.51
N ILE A 280 -4.98 4.82 1.46
CA ILE A 280 -4.66 3.43 1.11
C ILE A 280 -5.09 3.18 -0.33
N THR A 281 -4.11 2.92 -1.20
CA THR A 281 -4.29 2.65 -2.63
C THR A 281 -4.51 1.17 -2.94
N ASN A 282 -4.04 0.28 -2.08
CA ASN A 282 -3.83 -1.14 -2.42
C ASN A 282 -5.03 -2.05 -2.16
N ILE A 283 -6.18 -1.50 -1.74
CA ILE A 283 -7.45 -2.22 -1.62
C ILE A 283 -8.62 -1.34 -2.11
N LYS A 284 -9.68 -1.97 -2.60
CA LYS A 284 -10.94 -1.30 -2.95
C LYS A 284 -11.79 -1.06 -1.71
N GLU A 285 -12.80 -0.21 -1.84
CA GLU A 285 -13.73 0.11 -0.74
C GLU A 285 -14.55 -1.12 -0.28
N ALA A 286 -14.83 -2.07 -1.18
CA ALA A 286 -15.53 -3.30 -0.83
C ALA A 286 -14.65 -4.32 -0.07
N ASP A 287 -13.33 -4.15 -0.06
CA ASP A 287 -12.39 -5.17 0.45
C ASP A 287 -12.21 -5.12 1.98
N ALA A 288 -12.56 -4.00 2.62
CA ALA A 288 -12.45 -3.79 4.06
C ALA A 288 -13.59 -2.92 4.61
N ASN A 289 -13.86 -3.03 5.90
CA ASN A 289 -14.91 -2.22 6.55
C ASN A 289 -14.44 -0.79 6.88
N THR A 290 -15.39 0.11 7.17
CA THR A 290 -15.09 1.50 7.58
C THR A 290 -14.20 1.58 8.83
N LYS A 291 -14.34 0.64 9.78
CA LYS A 291 -13.54 0.56 11.02
C LYS A 291 -12.04 0.35 10.75
N PHE A 292 -11.67 -0.36 9.68
CA PHE A 292 -10.30 -0.45 9.19
C PHE A 292 -9.78 0.91 8.69
N PHE A 293 -10.51 1.55 7.77
CA PHE A 293 -10.12 2.85 7.22
C PHE A 293 -10.02 3.95 8.29
N HIS A 294 -10.98 4.02 9.23
CA HIS A 294 -10.95 4.92 10.39
C HIS A 294 -9.71 4.71 11.26
N ARG A 295 -9.35 3.45 11.59
CA ARG A 295 -8.13 3.16 12.37
C ARG A 295 -6.86 3.64 11.65
N LYS A 296 -6.81 3.49 10.32
CA LYS A 296 -5.68 3.95 9.50
C LYS A 296 -5.62 5.48 9.40
N ILE A 297 -6.75 6.18 9.29
CA ILE A 297 -6.83 7.64 9.41
C ILE A 297 -6.28 8.09 10.77
N ASN A 298 -6.76 7.50 11.87
CA ASN A 298 -6.37 7.93 13.23
C ASN A 298 -4.90 7.59 13.55
N ALA A 299 -4.37 6.46 13.07
CA ALA A 299 -2.95 6.13 13.19
C ALA A 299 -2.06 7.12 12.41
N ARG A 300 -2.46 7.51 11.19
CA ARG A 300 -1.76 8.56 10.42
C ARG A 300 -1.85 9.92 11.12
N ARG A 301 -3.01 10.30 11.67
CA ARG A 301 -3.16 11.56 12.43
C ARG A 301 -2.19 11.64 13.59
N ARG A 302 -2.03 10.57 14.38
CA ARG A 302 -1.03 10.53 15.47
C ARG A 302 0.40 10.60 14.96
N LYS A 303 0.79 9.77 13.98
CA LYS A 303 2.19 9.76 13.47
C LYS A 303 2.59 11.08 12.78
N ASN A 304 1.64 11.84 12.23
CA ASN A 304 1.88 13.12 11.56
C ASN A 304 1.59 14.35 12.43
N HIS A 305 1.35 14.20 13.74
CA HIS A 305 1.15 15.33 14.65
C HIS A 305 2.47 15.68 15.35
N ILE A 306 2.82 16.96 15.36
CA ILE A 306 4.04 17.48 15.97
C ILE A 306 3.68 18.02 17.36
N HIS A 307 3.99 17.20 18.36
CA HIS A 307 3.72 17.48 19.77
C HIS A 307 4.68 18.53 20.34
N ARG A 308 5.99 18.36 20.16
CA ARG A 308 7.05 19.30 20.54
C ARG A 308 8.13 19.34 19.45
N LEU A 309 8.93 20.40 19.40
CA LEU A 309 10.17 20.47 18.61
C LEU A 309 11.31 20.98 19.50
N LYS A 310 12.51 20.42 19.35
CA LYS A 310 13.71 20.92 20.05
C LYS A 310 14.36 22.04 19.23
N LYS A 311 14.56 23.22 19.84
CA LYS A 311 15.38 24.33 19.31
C LYS A 311 16.54 24.55 20.28
N HIS A 312 17.77 24.29 19.83
CA HIS A 312 18.96 24.20 20.70
C HIS A 312 18.71 23.27 21.90
N ASN A 313 18.63 23.80 23.13
CA ASN A 313 18.27 23.04 24.33
C ASN A 313 16.82 23.24 24.83
N CYS A 314 16.04 24.11 24.18
CA CYS A 314 14.67 24.44 24.56
C CYS A 314 13.62 23.65 23.75
N TRP A 315 12.38 23.60 24.24
CA TRP A 315 11.26 22.92 23.58
C TRP A 315 10.17 23.91 23.13
N ALA A 316 9.92 23.96 21.83
CA ALA A 316 8.73 24.62 21.28
C ALA A 316 7.51 23.69 21.44
N VAL A 317 6.51 24.11 22.22
CA VAL A 317 5.34 23.29 22.60
C VAL A 317 4.01 23.91 22.14
N THR A 318 3.87 25.23 22.15
CA THR A 318 2.68 25.91 21.58
C THR A 318 2.64 25.77 20.05
N HIS A 319 1.50 26.03 19.42
CA HIS A 319 1.42 25.94 17.94
C HIS A 319 2.28 27.04 17.30
N GLU A 320 2.35 28.17 17.97
CA GLU A 320 3.00 29.42 17.61
C GLU A 320 4.53 29.33 17.69
N ASP A 321 5.09 28.82 18.81
CA ASP A 321 6.54 28.58 18.95
C ASP A 321 7.05 27.61 17.88
N LYS A 322 6.27 26.55 17.64
CA LYS A 322 6.61 25.52 16.64
C LYS A 322 6.52 26.11 15.24
N GLU A 323 5.54 26.96 14.94
CA GLU A 323 5.43 27.61 13.64
C GLU A 323 6.62 28.54 13.38
N SER A 324 6.94 29.41 14.35
CA SER A 324 8.09 30.32 14.30
C SER A 324 9.41 29.56 14.12
N THR A 325 9.66 28.54 14.94
CA THR A 325 10.85 27.67 14.86
C THR A 325 10.99 26.99 13.50
N ILE A 326 9.89 26.55 12.89
CA ILE A 326 9.91 25.93 11.56
C ILE A 326 10.15 27.00 10.48
N ALA A 327 9.50 28.16 10.57
CA ALA A 327 9.62 29.24 9.61
C ALA A 327 11.06 29.79 9.56
N GLU A 328 11.62 30.14 10.71
CA GLU A 328 13.02 30.56 10.90
C GLU A 328 14.02 29.60 10.26
N HIS A 329 13.92 28.30 10.59
CA HIS A 329 14.80 27.26 10.04
C HIS A 329 14.72 27.18 8.51
N PHE A 330 13.52 27.17 7.93
CA PHE A 330 13.38 27.08 6.47
C PHE A 330 13.69 28.40 5.75
N ARG A 331 13.51 29.57 6.38
CA ARG A 331 13.98 30.86 5.85
C ARG A 331 15.51 30.87 5.74
N HIS A 332 16.23 30.34 6.73
CA HIS A 332 17.70 30.21 6.69
C HIS A 332 18.17 29.14 5.68
N VAL A 333 17.64 27.92 5.76
CA VAL A 333 18.07 26.79 4.92
C VAL A 333 17.75 27.00 3.44
N MET A 334 16.63 27.65 3.11
CA MET A 334 16.19 27.89 1.72
C MET A 334 16.42 29.33 1.26
N GLY A 335 17.07 30.19 2.05
CA GLY A 335 17.41 31.56 1.68
C GLY A 335 18.31 31.63 0.44
N ARG A 336 18.44 32.80 -0.19
CA ARG A 336 19.41 32.98 -1.28
C ARG A 336 20.82 32.65 -0.76
N PRO A 337 21.66 31.95 -1.54
CA PRO A 337 23.08 31.79 -1.21
C PRO A 337 23.84 33.08 -1.54
N GLU A 338 25.05 33.19 -1.03
CA GLU A 338 26.01 34.18 -1.49
C GLU A 338 26.52 33.82 -2.91
N PRO A 339 27.07 34.78 -3.68
CA PRO A 339 27.69 34.50 -4.97
C PRO A 339 28.83 33.49 -4.83
N ARG A 340 28.92 32.53 -5.77
CA ARG A 340 30.05 31.58 -5.81
C ARG A 340 31.29 32.26 -6.38
N SER A 341 32.42 32.12 -5.70
CA SER A 341 33.72 32.67 -6.11
C SER A 341 34.51 31.75 -7.07
N CYS A 342 34.04 30.53 -7.31
CA CYS A 342 34.63 29.58 -8.25
C CYS A 342 33.56 28.67 -8.89
N ASP A 343 33.92 28.04 -10.01
CA ASP A 343 33.10 27.06 -10.73
C ASP A 343 34.00 25.92 -11.27
N LEU A 344 33.42 24.90 -11.90
CA LEU A 344 34.18 23.77 -12.43
C LEU A 344 34.79 24.08 -13.81
N ASN A 345 35.98 23.54 -14.10
CA ASN A 345 36.56 23.62 -15.44
C ASN A 345 35.93 22.54 -16.34
N TRP A 346 34.79 22.89 -16.96
CA TRP A 346 33.99 21.97 -17.77
C TRP A 346 34.75 21.30 -18.93
N PRO A 347 35.63 22.00 -19.70
CA PRO A 347 36.48 21.36 -20.71
C PRO A 347 37.38 20.24 -20.16
N ILE A 348 38.07 20.46 -19.04
CA ILE A 348 38.97 19.46 -18.44
C ILE A 348 38.22 18.21 -17.95
N LEU A 349 36.92 18.33 -17.64
CA LEU A 349 36.06 17.22 -17.20
C LEU A 349 35.47 16.38 -18.35
N GLY A 350 35.86 16.64 -19.61
CA GLY A 350 35.51 15.79 -20.75
C GLY A 350 34.00 15.72 -21.03
N TYR A 351 33.32 16.87 -21.02
CA TYR A 351 31.93 16.96 -21.47
C TYR A 351 31.85 17.05 -22.99
N THR A 352 31.31 16.02 -23.63
CA THR A 352 30.95 16.06 -25.05
C THR A 352 29.73 16.98 -25.25
N PRO A 353 29.76 17.92 -26.22
CA PRO A 353 28.56 18.62 -26.64
C PRO A 353 27.48 17.64 -27.10
N ILE A 354 26.25 17.88 -26.67
CA ILE A 354 25.05 17.11 -27.05
C ILE A 354 24.04 18.12 -27.55
N ASP A 355 23.34 17.81 -28.65
CA ASP A 355 22.22 18.64 -29.10
C ASP A 355 21.07 18.61 -28.08
N LEU A 356 20.67 19.79 -27.64
CA LEU A 356 19.60 20.03 -26.68
C LEU A 356 18.45 20.86 -27.27
N SER A 357 18.51 21.25 -28.55
CA SER A 357 17.56 22.17 -29.21
C SER A 357 16.09 21.80 -28.99
N GLY A 358 15.73 20.52 -29.20
CA GLY A 358 14.39 19.98 -28.97
C GLY A 358 13.92 19.94 -27.51
N LEU A 359 14.68 20.49 -26.55
CA LEU A 359 14.15 20.80 -25.21
C LEU A 359 13.28 22.06 -25.22
N ASP A 360 13.56 23.03 -26.09
CA ASP A 360 12.95 24.36 -26.10
C ASP A 360 11.72 24.47 -27.03
N ASP A 361 11.41 23.42 -27.81
CA ASP A 361 10.26 23.34 -28.73
C ASP A 361 8.92 23.84 -28.11
N PRO A 362 8.01 24.44 -28.90
CA PRO A 362 6.66 24.79 -28.42
C PRO A 362 5.91 23.61 -27.78
N PHE A 363 5.10 23.86 -26.75
CA PHE A 363 4.41 22.79 -26.01
C PHE A 363 3.18 22.26 -26.75
N THR A 364 3.05 20.93 -26.83
CA THR A 364 1.97 20.26 -27.58
C THR A 364 0.81 19.77 -26.69
N GLU A 365 -0.43 19.72 -27.21
CA GLU A 365 -1.55 19.11 -26.47
C GLU A 365 -1.23 17.65 -26.09
N VAL A 366 -0.56 16.92 -26.98
CA VAL A 366 -0.25 15.49 -26.83
C VAL A 366 0.69 15.24 -25.64
N GLU A 367 1.75 16.02 -25.46
CA GLU A 367 2.68 15.83 -24.33
C GLU A 367 2.06 16.25 -22.98
N ILE A 368 1.26 17.32 -22.97
CA ILE A 368 0.54 17.79 -21.78
C ILE A 368 -0.50 16.73 -21.35
N HIS A 369 -1.27 16.20 -22.30
CA HIS A 369 -2.24 15.13 -22.05
C HIS A 369 -1.54 13.83 -21.63
N LYS A 370 -0.36 13.49 -22.18
CA LYS A 370 0.49 12.37 -21.74
C LYS A 370 0.95 12.55 -20.28
N ALA A 371 1.45 13.74 -19.91
CA ALA A 371 1.82 14.06 -18.54
C ALA A 371 0.63 13.92 -17.56
N ILE A 372 -0.55 14.41 -17.96
CA ILE A 372 -1.80 14.25 -17.20
C ILE A 372 -2.20 12.78 -17.09
N LYS A 373 -2.13 11.99 -18.18
CA LYS A 373 -2.39 10.53 -18.20
C LYS A 373 -1.44 9.76 -17.27
N GLU A 374 -0.21 10.20 -17.08
CA GLU A 374 0.73 9.61 -16.12
C GLU A 374 0.47 10.02 -14.64
N MET A 375 -0.26 11.10 -14.36
CA MET A 375 -0.47 11.60 -12.98
C MET A 375 -1.13 10.57 -12.04
N PRO A 376 -0.64 10.38 -10.81
CA PRO A 376 -1.30 9.54 -9.82
C PRO A 376 -2.64 10.13 -9.32
N ILE A 377 -3.70 9.32 -9.38
CA ILE A 377 -5.09 9.71 -9.11
C ILE A 377 -5.34 10.07 -7.63
N ASP A 378 -4.81 9.27 -6.69
CA ASP A 378 -5.15 9.30 -5.25
C ASP A 378 -4.14 10.07 -4.36
N LYS A 379 -3.22 10.84 -4.94
CA LYS A 379 -2.23 11.65 -4.17
C LYS A 379 -2.87 12.85 -3.47
N ALA A 380 -2.12 13.47 -2.56
CA ALA A 380 -2.55 14.69 -1.89
C ALA A 380 -2.49 15.89 -2.87
N PRO A 381 -3.54 16.74 -2.91
CA PRO A 381 -3.57 17.92 -3.76
C PRO A 381 -2.71 19.06 -3.19
N GLY A 382 -2.42 20.06 -4.02
CA GLY A 382 -1.83 21.33 -3.58
C GLY A 382 -2.83 22.30 -2.95
N PRO A 383 -2.49 23.60 -2.83
CA PRO A 383 -3.33 24.61 -2.17
C PRO A 383 -4.76 24.69 -2.73
N ASN A 384 -4.92 24.60 -4.05
CA ASN A 384 -6.24 24.63 -4.71
C ASN A 384 -7.07 23.33 -4.58
N GLY A 385 -6.59 22.31 -3.85
CA GLY A 385 -7.41 21.15 -3.48
C GLY A 385 -7.72 20.12 -4.58
N PHE A 386 -7.40 20.38 -5.86
CA PHE A 386 -7.64 19.47 -6.98
C PHE A 386 -6.62 18.33 -7.05
N THR A 387 -7.09 17.12 -7.35
CA THR A 387 -6.27 15.91 -7.49
C THR A 387 -6.04 15.55 -8.96
N GLY A 388 -5.09 14.64 -9.23
CA GLY A 388 -4.92 14.05 -10.57
C GLY A 388 -6.15 13.32 -11.12
N LYS A 389 -7.20 13.08 -10.30
CA LYS A 389 -8.50 12.58 -10.81
C LYS A 389 -9.28 13.65 -11.55
N PHE A 390 -9.22 14.91 -11.13
CA PHE A 390 -9.91 16.03 -11.79
C PHE A 390 -9.37 16.24 -13.20
N PHE A 391 -8.06 16.54 -13.33
CA PHE A 391 -7.40 16.79 -14.62
C PHE A 391 -7.60 15.64 -15.63
N LYS A 392 -7.61 14.37 -15.17
CA LYS A 392 -7.89 13.19 -16.01
C LYS A 392 -9.36 12.99 -16.42
N SER A 393 -10.31 13.59 -15.72
CA SER A 393 -11.76 13.36 -15.95
C SER A 393 -12.43 14.54 -16.64
N CYS A 394 -11.80 15.72 -16.59
CA CYS A 394 -12.29 16.96 -17.16
C CYS A 394 -11.33 17.51 -18.24
N TRP A 395 -10.40 16.69 -18.77
CA TRP A 395 -9.42 17.15 -19.78
C TRP A 395 -10.12 17.85 -20.96
N ASP A 396 -11.12 17.17 -21.51
CA ASP A 396 -11.99 17.61 -22.62
C ASP A 396 -12.60 19.01 -22.39
N ILE A 397 -12.78 19.40 -21.12
CA ILE A 397 -13.35 20.70 -20.68
C ILE A 397 -12.26 21.77 -20.53
N ILE A 398 -11.14 21.40 -19.89
CA ILE A 398 -10.12 22.35 -19.42
C ILE A 398 -8.96 22.56 -20.40
N LYS A 399 -8.83 21.71 -21.43
CA LYS A 399 -7.62 21.61 -22.25
C LYS A 399 -7.16 22.92 -22.86
N ASN A 400 -8.08 23.75 -23.38
CA ASN A 400 -7.76 25.00 -24.07
C ASN A 400 -7.10 26.01 -23.11
N ASP A 401 -7.60 26.12 -21.88
CA ASP A 401 -7.01 26.99 -20.85
C ASP A 401 -5.66 26.45 -20.34
N VAL A 402 -5.49 25.13 -20.29
CA VAL A 402 -4.20 24.52 -19.91
C VAL A 402 -3.15 24.70 -21.01
N VAL A 403 -3.49 24.51 -22.28
CA VAL A 403 -2.55 24.73 -23.40
C VAL A 403 -2.17 26.22 -23.50
N ALA A 404 -3.13 27.13 -23.43
CA ALA A 404 -2.84 28.58 -23.43
C ALA A 404 -1.90 29.00 -22.28
N ALA A 405 -2.03 28.38 -21.10
CA ALA A 405 -1.12 28.59 -19.97
C ALA A 405 0.28 27.98 -20.18
N PHE A 406 0.43 26.92 -20.98
CA PHE A 406 1.74 26.38 -21.35
C PHE A 406 2.43 27.25 -22.40
N ASN A 407 1.69 27.70 -23.43
CA ASN A 407 2.23 28.59 -24.45
C ASN A 407 2.74 29.90 -23.82
N ALA A 408 1.95 30.52 -22.94
CA ALA A 408 2.40 31.71 -22.20
C ALA A 408 3.72 31.51 -21.43
N LEU A 409 4.00 30.30 -20.92
CA LEU A 409 5.27 29.99 -20.24
C LEU A 409 6.44 29.76 -21.22
N HIS A 410 6.17 29.26 -22.42
CA HIS A 410 7.16 29.17 -23.52
C HIS A 410 7.50 30.57 -24.05
N ASP A 411 6.49 31.43 -24.26
CA ASP A 411 6.63 32.84 -24.63
C ASP A 411 7.31 33.71 -23.54
N SER A 412 7.84 33.11 -22.47
CA SER A 412 8.39 33.79 -21.28
C SER A 412 7.42 34.73 -20.51
N ARG A 413 6.12 34.72 -20.81
CA ARG A 413 5.06 35.50 -20.15
C ARG A 413 4.68 34.89 -18.78
N ASN A 414 5.65 34.87 -17.88
CA ASN A 414 5.62 34.08 -16.64
C ASN A 414 5.19 34.84 -15.36
N THR A 415 4.85 36.13 -15.46
CA THR A 415 4.62 37.07 -14.32
C THR A 415 3.68 36.53 -13.23
N HIS A 416 2.58 35.86 -13.61
CA HIS A 416 1.59 35.30 -12.67
C HIS A 416 1.77 33.80 -12.38
N PHE A 417 2.89 33.19 -12.80
CA PHE A 417 3.13 31.76 -12.59
C PHE A 417 3.27 31.40 -11.10
N ASN A 418 3.63 32.36 -10.25
CA ASN A 418 3.60 32.23 -8.79
C ASN A 418 2.25 31.71 -8.25
N LEU A 419 1.13 32.15 -8.83
CA LEU A 419 -0.24 31.71 -8.47
C LEU A 419 -0.49 30.22 -8.77
N LEU A 420 0.23 29.63 -9.73
CA LEU A 420 0.12 28.23 -10.14
C LEU A 420 1.30 27.33 -9.70
N ASN A 421 2.38 27.92 -9.16
CA ASN A 421 3.60 27.20 -8.75
C ASN A 421 3.85 27.15 -7.22
N SER A 422 2.94 27.69 -6.41
CA SER A 422 3.04 27.57 -4.94
C SER A 422 2.80 26.14 -4.41
N ALA A 423 3.22 25.83 -3.17
CA ALA A 423 3.11 24.48 -2.60
C ALA A 423 2.96 24.46 -1.08
N ASN A 424 2.20 23.51 -0.54
CA ASN A 424 2.12 23.27 0.90
C ASN A 424 3.11 22.19 1.38
N VAL A 425 4.18 22.57 2.06
CA VAL A 425 5.07 21.69 2.83
C VAL A 425 4.31 21.01 3.95
N VAL A 426 4.34 19.69 3.97
CA VAL A 426 3.87 18.88 5.10
C VAL A 426 5.08 18.17 5.69
N LEU A 427 5.40 18.49 6.94
CA LEU A 427 6.45 17.78 7.67
C LEU A 427 6.02 16.32 7.94
N ILE A 428 6.89 15.37 7.59
CA ILE A 428 6.70 13.93 7.85
C ILE A 428 7.92 13.38 8.57
N PRO A 429 7.79 12.74 9.76
CA PRO A 429 8.95 12.27 10.51
C PRO A 429 9.73 11.18 9.76
N LYS A 430 11.06 11.35 9.70
CA LYS A 430 12.05 10.42 9.12
C LYS A 430 12.18 9.15 9.98
N LYS A 431 12.24 9.32 11.30
CA LYS A 431 12.42 8.26 12.31
C LYS A 431 11.22 8.19 13.27
N GLU A 432 11.25 7.29 14.24
CA GLU A 432 10.38 7.34 15.42
C GLU A 432 11.16 8.01 16.56
N GLY A 433 10.50 8.76 17.45
CA GLY A 433 11.21 9.73 18.30
C GLY A 433 11.85 10.86 17.47
N ALA A 434 11.10 11.46 16.55
CA ALA A 434 11.53 12.66 15.83
C ALA A 434 11.34 13.88 16.74
N GLU A 435 12.42 14.62 17.02
CA GLU A 435 12.41 15.69 18.02
C GLU A 435 13.03 17.00 17.50
N GLY A 436 14.16 16.92 16.80
CA GLY A 436 14.72 18.08 16.10
C GLY A 436 14.02 18.30 14.76
N ILE A 437 13.99 19.53 14.27
CA ILE A 437 13.39 19.83 12.95
C ILE A 437 14.03 19.03 11.80
N GLY A 438 15.34 18.76 11.90
CA GLY A 438 16.08 17.90 10.99
C GLY A 438 15.59 16.44 10.94
N ASP A 439 14.81 15.97 11.92
CA ASP A 439 14.16 14.65 11.90
C ASP A 439 12.91 14.58 11.01
N TYR A 440 12.47 15.69 10.41
CA TYR A 440 11.31 15.73 9.52
C TYR A 440 11.72 15.89 8.06
N ARG A 441 10.96 15.29 7.14
CA ARG A 441 11.03 15.54 5.69
C ARG A 441 10.00 16.61 5.31
N PRO A 442 10.39 17.74 4.69
CA PRO A 442 9.44 18.72 4.16
C PRO A 442 8.84 18.23 2.83
N ILE A 443 7.63 17.65 2.84
CA ILE A 443 6.99 17.13 1.62
C ILE A 443 6.05 18.16 1.00
N SER A 444 6.38 18.68 -0.17
CA SER A 444 5.73 19.85 -0.75
C SER A 444 4.62 19.52 -1.74
N LEU A 445 3.41 19.88 -1.33
CA LEU A 445 2.19 19.68 -2.09
C LEU A 445 1.95 20.89 -3.01
N VAL A 446 2.67 20.93 -4.13
CA VAL A 446 2.43 21.86 -5.25
C VAL A 446 1.02 21.70 -5.83
N HIS A 447 0.48 22.80 -6.37
CA HIS A 447 -0.65 22.80 -7.31
C HIS A 447 -0.53 21.75 -8.43
N GLY A 448 -1.67 21.39 -9.03
CA GLY A 448 -1.73 20.46 -10.16
C GLY A 448 -0.94 20.94 -11.39
N LEU A 449 -1.11 22.21 -11.78
CA LEU A 449 -0.50 22.77 -13.00
C LEU A 449 1.02 22.76 -12.97
N GLY A 450 1.65 23.33 -11.93
CA GLY A 450 3.13 23.28 -11.79
C GLY A 450 3.68 21.85 -11.84
N LYS A 451 2.94 20.85 -11.32
CA LYS A 451 3.32 19.43 -11.43
C LYS A 451 3.13 18.81 -12.82
N ILE A 452 2.20 19.32 -13.64
CA ILE A 452 2.08 18.92 -15.04
C ILE A 452 3.23 19.54 -15.84
N PHE A 453 3.54 20.83 -15.61
CA PHE A 453 4.65 21.54 -16.25
C PHE A 453 6.01 20.89 -15.97
N SER A 454 6.36 20.69 -14.69
CA SER A 454 7.56 19.92 -14.31
C SER A 454 7.56 18.49 -14.87
N LYS A 455 6.40 17.85 -15.06
CA LYS A 455 6.30 16.50 -15.65
C LYS A 455 6.52 16.51 -17.16
N VAL A 456 6.11 17.55 -17.88
CA VAL A 456 6.39 17.72 -19.31
C VAL A 456 7.89 17.94 -19.53
N LEU A 457 8.51 18.89 -18.81
CA LEU A 457 9.97 19.09 -18.86
C LEU A 457 10.75 17.81 -18.49
N ALA A 458 10.30 17.08 -17.47
CA ALA A 458 10.88 15.77 -17.11
C ALA A 458 10.64 14.67 -18.16
N ILE A 459 9.65 14.79 -19.05
CA ILE A 459 9.44 13.87 -20.19
C ILE A 459 10.41 14.20 -21.33
N ARG A 460 10.69 15.49 -21.59
CA ARG A 460 11.66 15.95 -22.61
C ARG A 460 13.10 15.63 -22.24
N LEU A 461 13.51 15.88 -20.99
CA LEU A 461 14.88 15.65 -20.52
C LEU A 461 15.21 14.16 -20.29
N GLN A 462 14.24 13.33 -19.88
CA GLN A 462 14.50 11.93 -19.45
C GLN A 462 15.16 11.00 -20.50
N PRO A 463 14.94 11.10 -21.81
CA PRO A 463 15.69 10.37 -22.83
C PRO A 463 17.19 10.72 -22.85
N LEU A 464 17.52 12.01 -22.78
CA LEU A 464 18.89 12.55 -22.87
C LEU A 464 19.76 12.21 -21.65
N MET A 465 19.13 11.86 -20.51
CA MET A 465 19.82 11.44 -19.29
C MET A 465 20.70 10.17 -19.41
N GLN A 466 20.76 9.51 -20.56
CA GLN A 466 21.69 8.38 -20.79
C GLN A 466 22.99 8.79 -21.49
N SER A 467 23.03 9.94 -22.17
CA SER A 467 24.25 10.52 -22.74
C SER A 467 24.85 11.60 -21.85
N LEU A 468 24.03 12.32 -21.06
CA LEU A 468 24.48 13.44 -20.22
C LEU A 468 25.31 13.06 -18.98
N ILE A 469 25.28 11.80 -18.53
CA ILE A 469 25.86 11.39 -17.22
C ILE A 469 26.40 9.94 -17.22
N LEU A 470 27.25 9.63 -16.23
CA LEU A 470 28.01 8.39 -16.15
C LEU A 470 27.21 7.18 -15.62
N THR A 471 27.54 5.99 -16.10
CA THR A 471 26.68 4.78 -16.02
C THR A 471 26.42 4.25 -14.60
N ASN A 472 27.30 4.60 -13.65
CA ASN A 472 27.28 4.24 -12.25
C ASN A 472 26.53 5.27 -11.37
N GLN A 473 26.07 6.40 -11.92
CA GLN A 473 24.97 7.14 -11.30
C GLN A 473 23.69 6.30 -11.41
N SER A 474 23.20 5.89 -10.24
CA SER A 474 22.21 4.83 -10.11
C SER A 474 20.85 5.29 -9.59
N ALA A 475 20.63 6.60 -9.40
CA ALA A 475 19.33 7.18 -9.11
C ALA A 475 18.65 7.83 -10.33
N PHE A 476 17.42 8.27 -10.08
CA PHE A 476 16.39 9.01 -10.84
C PHE A 476 16.27 9.07 -12.39
N ILE A 477 17.19 8.48 -13.17
CA ILE A 477 17.08 8.20 -14.62
C ILE A 477 15.93 7.20 -14.89
N ARG A 478 15.44 7.05 -16.13
CA ARG A 478 14.35 6.11 -16.46
C ARG A 478 14.70 4.67 -16.04
N GLY A 479 14.06 4.23 -14.95
CA GLY A 479 14.46 3.07 -14.15
C GLY A 479 14.50 3.34 -12.63
N ARG A 480 14.45 4.63 -12.23
CA ARG A 480 14.63 5.22 -10.89
C ARG A 480 13.74 6.51 -10.74
N SER A 481 13.56 7.15 -9.55
CA SER A 481 12.63 8.32 -9.31
C SER A 481 12.64 8.94 -7.87
N ILE A 482 12.31 10.21 -7.49
CA ILE A 482 12.13 11.59 -8.08
C ILE A 482 12.16 12.71 -6.96
N HIS A 483 12.05 14.04 -7.25
CA HIS A 483 12.57 15.19 -6.43
C HIS A 483 11.66 16.47 -6.18
N ASP A 484 12.03 17.76 -6.43
CA ASP A 484 11.72 18.97 -5.56
C ASP A 484 11.90 20.49 -6.16
N ASN A 485 11.10 21.62 -5.95
CA ASN A 485 11.47 23.12 -5.72
C ASN A 485 10.30 24.21 -5.44
N PHE A 486 10.24 25.13 -4.40
CA PHE A 486 9.18 26.14 -3.88
C PHE A 486 8.10 25.82 -2.74
N MET A 487 7.73 26.72 -1.74
CA MET A 487 7.07 26.31 -0.43
C MET A 487 6.22 27.30 0.52
N TYR A 488 5.19 26.77 1.24
CA TYR A 488 4.48 27.25 2.48
C TYR A 488 4.48 26.15 3.58
N ILE A 489 4.51 26.42 4.88
CA ILE A 489 4.51 25.37 5.93
C ILE A 489 3.08 24.97 6.39
N ILE A 490 2.77 23.67 6.47
CA ILE A 490 1.60 23.15 7.22
C ILE A 490 2.06 22.48 8.52
N LEU A 491 1.88 23.18 9.64
CA LEU A 491 2.04 22.64 10.99
C LEU A 491 0.69 22.13 11.52
N ASN A 492 0.63 20.84 11.88
CA ASN A 492 -0.52 20.13 12.46
C ASN A 492 -1.85 20.16 11.66
N GLY A 493 -1.91 20.93 10.57
CA GLY A 493 -3.12 21.13 9.79
C GLY A 493 -3.47 22.57 9.43
N THR A 494 -2.75 23.54 9.98
CA THR A 494 -2.85 24.97 9.72
C THR A 494 -1.72 25.34 8.74
N PRO A 495 -1.97 26.08 7.65
CA PRO A 495 -0.92 26.72 6.88
C PRO A 495 -0.38 27.94 7.65
N GLY A 496 0.93 28.07 7.72
CA GLY A 496 1.64 29.23 8.27
C GLY A 496 2.25 30.12 7.19
N GLU A 497 3.25 30.90 7.58
CA GLU A 497 3.95 31.87 6.73
C GLU A 497 4.48 31.30 5.39
N ALA A 498 4.54 32.16 4.37
CA ALA A 498 5.12 31.87 3.07
C ALA A 498 6.65 32.00 3.10
N ILE A 499 7.39 31.10 2.44
CA ILE A 499 8.86 31.17 2.38
C ILE A 499 9.32 31.29 0.93
N LYS A 500 10.03 32.39 0.63
CA LYS A 500 10.70 32.60 -0.66
C LYS A 500 11.82 31.57 -0.81
N HIS A 501 11.95 31.00 -2.00
CA HIS A 501 12.81 29.85 -2.26
C HIS A 501 14.05 30.29 -3.06
N GLY A 502 15.22 30.35 -2.41
CA GLY A 502 16.47 30.86 -2.96
C GLY A 502 17.54 29.79 -3.29
N LYS A 503 17.62 28.71 -2.51
CA LYS A 503 18.50 27.55 -2.78
C LYS A 503 17.84 26.24 -2.36
N GLY A 504 18.24 25.11 -2.92
CA GLY A 504 17.65 23.81 -2.60
C GLY A 504 16.21 23.66 -3.12
N LEU A 505 15.38 22.83 -2.45
CA LEU A 505 14.13 22.26 -3.01
C LEU A 505 13.12 21.73 -1.87
N ARG A 506 11.78 21.40 -1.89
CA ARG A 506 10.67 21.05 -2.87
C ARG A 506 9.97 19.67 -2.73
N GLN A 507 10.38 18.75 -1.86
CA GLN A 507 10.07 17.30 -1.94
C GLN A 507 8.69 16.83 -2.46
N GLY A 508 8.62 16.33 -3.70
CA GLY A 508 7.43 15.79 -4.37
C GLY A 508 7.17 16.20 -5.83
N ASP A 509 8.16 16.77 -6.54
CA ASP A 509 8.18 17.25 -7.93
C ASP A 509 8.90 16.29 -8.93
N PRO A 510 8.50 16.24 -10.22
CA PRO A 510 9.14 15.39 -11.23
C PRO A 510 10.45 15.86 -11.90
N LEU A 511 10.80 17.15 -11.97
CA LEU A 511 11.85 17.66 -12.89
C LEU A 511 13.27 17.72 -12.30
N SER A 512 13.37 18.16 -11.06
CA SER A 512 14.62 18.30 -10.33
C SER A 512 15.33 17.03 -9.81
N PRO A 513 14.86 15.77 -10.02
CA PRO A 513 15.74 14.62 -9.83
C PRO A 513 16.84 14.58 -10.89
N LEU A 514 16.49 15.03 -12.10
CA LEU A 514 17.38 15.09 -13.23
C LEU A 514 18.39 16.23 -13.01
N LEU A 515 17.91 17.40 -12.56
CA LEU A 515 18.75 18.54 -12.17
C LEU A 515 19.74 18.20 -11.03
N PHE A 516 19.30 17.52 -9.96
CA PHE A 516 20.22 17.10 -8.88
C PHE A 516 21.27 16.09 -9.38
N ILE A 517 20.89 15.19 -10.29
CA ILE A 517 21.82 14.24 -10.88
C ILE A 517 22.86 14.93 -11.76
N LEU A 518 22.46 15.91 -12.56
CA LEU A 518 23.38 16.73 -13.36
C LEU A 518 24.34 17.52 -12.45
N ALA A 519 23.89 17.99 -11.29
CA ALA A 519 24.73 18.70 -10.32
C ALA A 519 25.75 17.81 -9.58
N ILE A 520 25.54 16.48 -9.50
CA ILE A 520 26.43 15.55 -8.77
C ILE A 520 27.29 14.64 -9.66
N ASP A 521 26.98 14.51 -10.96
CA ASP A 521 27.83 13.79 -11.93
C ASP A 521 29.31 14.29 -11.95
N PRO A 522 29.61 15.60 -11.89
CA PRO A 522 31.00 16.07 -11.96
C PRO A 522 31.89 15.61 -10.81
N LEU A 523 31.33 15.23 -9.66
CA LEU A 523 32.10 14.65 -8.54
C LEU A 523 32.85 13.38 -8.97
N GLN A 524 32.21 12.56 -9.81
CA GLN A 524 32.88 11.38 -10.34
C GLN A 524 33.99 11.76 -11.31
N ARG A 525 33.71 12.67 -12.26
CA ARG A 525 34.69 13.11 -13.26
C ARG A 525 35.96 13.66 -12.61
N LEU A 526 35.81 14.39 -11.50
CA LEU A 526 36.92 14.84 -10.65
C LEU A 526 37.69 13.69 -10.01
N LEU A 527 37.03 12.65 -9.50
CA LEU A 527 37.66 11.49 -8.86
C LEU A 527 38.36 10.57 -9.87
N ASP A 528 37.78 10.39 -11.05
CA ASP A 528 38.39 9.67 -12.16
C ASP A 528 39.62 10.47 -12.67
N LYS A 529 39.50 11.81 -12.84
CA LYS A 529 40.64 12.67 -13.24
C LYS A 529 41.75 12.76 -12.19
N ALA A 530 41.42 12.79 -10.90
CA ALA A 530 42.40 12.67 -9.82
C ALA A 530 43.13 11.31 -9.82
N THR A 531 42.48 10.27 -10.35
CA THR A 531 43.10 8.93 -10.54
C THR A 531 44.00 8.86 -11.77
N GLU A 532 43.69 9.61 -12.84
CA GLU A 532 44.56 9.79 -14.00
C GLU A 532 45.83 10.58 -13.63
N LEU A 533 45.67 11.69 -12.89
CA LEU A 533 46.75 12.58 -12.47
C LEU A 533 47.58 12.04 -11.28
N GLY A 534 47.33 10.81 -10.83
CA GLY A 534 48.06 10.17 -9.73
C GLY A 534 47.73 10.67 -8.32
N ALA A 535 46.93 11.73 -8.18
CA ALA A 535 46.54 12.33 -6.90
C ALA A 535 45.66 11.43 -6.01
N ILE A 536 45.05 10.37 -6.57
CA ILE A 536 44.46 9.26 -5.80
C ILE A 536 44.83 7.93 -6.47
N SER A 537 45.51 7.04 -5.74
CA SER A 537 46.07 5.80 -6.27
C SER A 537 44.99 4.82 -6.79
N LYS A 538 45.33 4.07 -7.85
CA LYS A 538 44.41 3.13 -8.52
C LYS A 538 44.01 1.97 -7.61
N LEU A 539 42.73 1.59 -7.61
CA LEU A 539 42.19 0.55 -6.73
C LEU A 539 42.79 -0.83 -7.05
N ARG A 540 43.19 -1.58 -6.02
CA ARG A 540 43.82 -2.89 -6.17
C ARG A 540 42.80 -4.00 -6.44
N GLY A 541 42.84 -4.57 -7.65
CA GLY A 541 42.21 -5.87 -7.98
C GLY A 541 41.40 -5.90 -9.29
N LYS A 542 41.57 -6.96 -10.08
CA LYS A 542 41.03 -7.12 -11.46
C LYS A 542 39.50 -7.03 -11.62
N ALA A 543 38.72 -6.98 -10.52
CA ALA A 543 37.26 -7.00 -10.53
C ALA A 543 36.59 -5.67 -10.15
N VAL A 544 37.34 -4.68 -9.67
CA VAL A 544 36.79 -3.37 -9.24
C VAL A 544 36.92 -2.37 -10.40
N ARG A 545 35.84 -2.21 -11.16
CA ARG A 545 35.80 -1.36 -12.37
C ARG A 545 35.45 0.11 -12.12
N PHE A 546 35.14 0.51 -10.88
CA PHE A 546 34.61 1.83 -10.57
C PHE A 546 35.03 2.29 -9.16
N ARG A 547 35.40 3.57 -9.01
CA ARG A 547 35.72 4.17 -7.70
C ARG A 547 34.47 4.59 -6.93
N THR A 548 33.41 5.00 -7.63
CA THR A 548 32.19 5.56 -7.05
C THR A 548 30.93 4.77 -7.41
N SER A 549 30.01 4.67 -6.46
CA SER A 549 28.64 4.19 -6.65
C SER A 549 27.71 5.25 -6.10
N LEU A 550 27.05 6.00 -6.99
CA LEU A 550 26.16 7.10 -6.59
C LEU A 550 24.70 6.66 -6.70
N TYR A 551 23.87 6.94 -5.70
CA TYR A 551 22.41 6.84 -5.79
C TYR A 551 21.82 8.14 -5.23
N ALA A 552 21.75 9.16 -6.08
CA ALA A 552 21.39 10.52 -5.66
C ALA A 552 22.33 11.01 -4.54
N ASP A 553 21.78 11.35 -3.36
CA ASP A 553 22.52 11.79 -2.18
C ASP A 553 23.22 10.64 -1.41
N ASP A 554 22.78 9.39 -1.59
CA ASP A 554 23.46 8.21 -1.04
C ASP A 554 24.69 7.84 -1.91
N ALA A 555 25.87 8.36 -1.58
CA ALA A 555 27.14 8.06 -2.24
C ALA A 555 27.96 6.98 -1.50
N ALA A 556 28.57 6.06 -2.23
CA ALA A 556 29.63 5.17 -1.73
C ALA A 556 30.89 5.34 -2.60
N VAL A 557 32.04 5.51 -1.95
CA VAL A 557 33.34 5.68 -2.61
C VAL A 557 34.33 4.65 -2.07
N PHE A 558 35.11 4.04 -2.97
CA PHE A 558 36.16 3.11 -2.65
C PHE A 558 37.52 3.80 -2.76
N ILE A 559 38.35 3.66 -1.74
CA ILE A 559 39.67 4.31 -1.59
C ILE A 559 40.63 3.23 -1.08
N ASN A 560 41.90 3.26 -1.48
CA ASN A 560 42.89 2.38 -0.87
C ASN A 560 43.17 2.87 0.58
N PRO A 561 43.42 1.97 1.55
CA PRO A 561 43.64 2.37 2.93
C PRO A 561 45.07 2.88 3.14
N ASN A 562 45.31 4.14 2.78
CA ASN A 562 46.51 4.92 3.07
C ASN A 562 46.10 6.37 3.38
N LYS A 563 46.98 7.12 4.05
CA LYS A 563 46.68 8.46 4.56
C LYS A 563 46.62 9.52 3.44
N GLU A 564 47.42 9.36 2.38
CA GLU A 564 47.48 10.30 1.25
C GLU A 564 46.17 10.31 0.44
N ASP A 565 45.69 9.15 0.00
CA ASP A 565 44.45 9.01 -0.78
C ASP A 565 43.23 9.51 0.01
N VAL A 566 43.20 9.26 1.32
CA VAL A 566 42.11 9.68 2.22
C VAL A 566 42.09 11.20 2.40
N LYS A 567 43.26 11.82 2.54
CA LYS A 567 43.40 13.28 2.61
C LYS A 567 43.04 13.94 1.26
N ALA A 568 43.61 13.47 0.17
CA ALA A 568 43.33 13.97 -1.18
C ALA A 568 41.83 13.85 -1.56
N PHE A 569 41.17 12.77 -1.15
CA PHE A 569 39.72 12.62 -1.29
C PHE A 569 38.92 13.64 -0.47
N THR A 570 39.33 13.91 0.78
CA THR A 570 38.67 14.86 1.67
C THR A 570 38.81 16.30 1.15
N ASP A 571 40.00 16.67 0.68
CA ASP A 571 40.26 17.96 0.03
C ASP A 571 39.45 18.12 -1.28
N LEU A 572 39.34 17.06 -2.08
CA LEU A 572 38.54 17.05 -3.31
C LEU A 572 37.05 17.24 -3.02
N LEU A 573 36.50 16.56 -1.99
CA LEU A 573 35.12 16.79 -1.53
C LEU A 573 34.91 18.24 -1.06
N GLY A 574 35.88 18.81 -0.35
CA GLY A 574 35.87 20.20 0.07
C GLY A 574 35.79 21.16 -1.12
N ARG A 575 36.70 21.03 -2.08
CA ARG A 575 36.74 21.87 -3.30
C ARG A 575 35.50 21.71 -4.17
N PHE A 576 35.03 20.48 -4.37
CA PHE A 576 33.77 20.20 -5.08
C PHE A 576 32.56 20.88 -4.41
N GLY A 577 32.52 20.89 -3.07
CA GLY A 577 31.46 21.56 -2.32
C GLY A 577 31.47 23.08 -2.45
N HIS A 578 32.64 23.72 -2.49
CA HIS A 578 32.76 25.16 -2.75
C HIS A 578 32.29 25.52 -4.17
N ALA A 579 32.72 24.75 -5.18
CA ALA A 579 32.32 25.00 -6.56
C ALA A 579 30.82 24.75 -6.81
N THR A 580 30.21 23.71 -6.22
CA THR A 580 28.81 23.34 -6.51
C THR A 580 27.77 23.85 -5.50
N GLY A 581 28.19 24.27 -4.30
CA GLY A 581 27.29 24.54 -3.18
C GLY A 581 26.69 23.29 -2.51
N LEU A 582 27.19 22.08 -2.84
CA LEU A 582 26.79 20.83 -2.19
C LEU A 582 27.66 20.55 -0.95
N CYS A 583 27.04 20.19 0.18
CA CYS A 583 27.75 19.96 1.44
C CYS A 583 27.70 18.48 1.86
N THR A 584 28.86 17.83 1.96
CA THR A 584 28.98 16.47 2.52
C THR A 584 28.61 16.45 4.00
N ASN A 585 27.65 15.60 4.39
CA ASN A 585 27.24 15.49 5.79
C ASN A 585 28.12 14.50 6.56
N LEU A 586 29.34 14.94 6.92
CA LEU A 586 30.39 14.11 7.51
C LEU A 586 29.95 13.36 8.80
N GLN A 587 29.11 14.00 9.64
CA GLN A 587 28.44 13.38 10.80
C GLN A 587 27.49 12.19 10.49
N LYS A 588 27.16 11.96 9.21
CA LYS A 588 26.42 10.78 8.71
C LYS A 588 27.24 9.93 7.75
N SER A 589 28.42 10.38 7.33
CA SER A 589 29.37 9.58 6.57
C SER A 589 29.96 8.50 7.47
N HIS A 590 30.02 7.27 6.96
CA HIS A 590 30.57 6.13 7.69
C HIS A 590 31.69 5.50 6.88
N VAL A 591 32.85 5.27 7.49
CA VAL A 591 33.99 4.58 6.87
C VAL A 591 34.01 3.14 7.36
N ALA A 592 33.91 2.16 6.44
CA ALA A 592 33.87 0.75 6.76
C ALA A 592 35.05 -0.01 6.13
N PRO A 593 35.96 -0.62 6.91
CA PRO A 593 37.14 -1.28 6.38
C PRO A 593 36.79 -2.60 5.68
N ILE A 594 37.50 -2.91 4.60
CA ILE A 594 37.32 -4.13 3.81
C ILE A 594 38.65 -4.87 3.78
N ARG A 595 38.78 -5.91 4.62
CA ARG A 595 39.99 -6.74 4.82
C ARG A 595 41.23 -6.01 5.36
N CYS A 596 41.06 -4.83 5.95
CA CYS A 596 42.14 -4.01 6.55
C CYS A 596 42.59 -4.53 7.94
N HIS A 597 42.83 -5.83 8.10
CA HIS A 597 43.06 -6.44 9.42
C HIS A 597 44.41 -6.08 10.08
N ASN A 598 45.39 -5.67 9.27
CA ASN A 598 46.77 -5.42 9.70
C ASN A 598 47.17 -3.94 9.45
N LEU A 599 46.22 -3.00 9.57
CA LEU A 599 46.45 -1.57 9.32
C LEU A 599 45.92 -0.75 10.49
N ASP A 600 46.68 0.26 10.90
CA ASP A 600 46.18 1.29 11.81
C ASP A 600 45.21 2.20 11.06
N LEU A 601 43.92 1.95 11.27
CA LEU A 601 42.84 2.71 10.65
C LEU A 601 42.55 4.03 11.37
N ASP A 602 43.10 4.25 12.55
CA ASP A 602 42.84 5.45 13.34
C ASP A 602 43.88 6.54 13.01
N ASP A 603 45.14 6.16 12.72
CA ASP A 603 46.12 7.05 12.06
C ASP A 603 45.67 7.44 10.63
N ILE A 604 45.28 6.45 9.81
CA ILE A 604 44.88 6.67 8.41
C ILE A 604 43.66 7.60 8.31
N LEU A 605 42.77 7.59 9.31
CA LEU A 605 41.54 8.39 9.32
C LEU A 605 41.63 9.64 10.22
N MET A 606 42.78 9.93 10.83
CA MET A 606 42.97 11.01 11.82
C MET A 606 42.44 12.37 11.33
N ASP A 607 42.75 12.74 10.07
CA ASP A 607 42.34 14.01 9.46
C ASP A 607 40.90 13.97 8.88
N THR A 608 40.16 12.86 9.03
CA THR A 608 38.86 12.61 8.38
C THR A 608 37.72 12.57 9.40
N PRO A 609 36.84 13.60 9.47
CA PRO A 609 35.77 13.71 10.46
C PRO A 609 34.54 12.83 10.16
N ALA A 610 34.74 11.60 9.68
CA ALA A 610 33.70 10.62 9.36
C ALA A 610 33.73 9.44 10.35
N THR A 611 32.57 8.86 10.67
CA THR A 611 32.48 7.85 11.74
C THR A 611 32.96 6.47 11.27
N ARG A 612 33.93 5.87 11.97
CA ARG A 612 34.35 4.48 11.71
C ARG A 612 33.21 3.50 12.00
N ALA A 613 32.99 2.55 11.11
CA ALA A 613 31.88 1.60 11.14
C ALA A 613 32.35 0.18 10.78
N ASN A 614 31.60 -0.83 11.24
CA ASN A 614 31.90 -2.23 10.95
C ASN A 614 30.85 -2.87 10.02
N LEU A 615 31.29 -3.84 9.22
CA LEU A 615 30.39 -4.70 8.45
C LEU A 615 29.88 -5.86 9.34
N PRO A 616 28.61 -6.29 9.22
CA PRO A 616 27.65 -5.90 8.20
C PRO A 616 26.94 -4.56 8.48
N MET A 617 26.94 -3.67 7.49
CA MET A 617 26.22 -2.38 7.54
C MET A 617 25.07 -2.35 6.52
N LYS A 618 24.38 -1.21 6.38
CA LYS A 618 23.21 -1.08 5.50
C LYS A 618 23.36 0.08 4.52
N TYR A 619 23.38 -0.23 3.23
CA TYR A 619 23.47 0.74 2.12
C TYR A 619 22.29 0.57 1.16
N LEU A 620 21.65 1.67 0.75
CA LEU A 620 20.43 1.71 -0.09
C LEU A 620 19.26 0.83 0.40
N GLY A 621 19.29 0.37 1.66
CA GLY A 621 18.32 -0.55 2.24
C GLY A 621 18.68 -2.04 2.14
N LEU A 622 19.81 -2.40 1.52
CA LEU A 622 20.38 -3.76 1.53
C LEU A 622 21.44 -3.91 2.64
N PRO A 623 21.60 -5.08 3.25
CA PRO A 623 22.77 -5.39 4.07
C PRO A 623 24.02 -5.58 3.19
N LEU A 624 25.08 -4.81 3.45
CA LEU A 624 26.43 -5.04 2.94
C LEU A 624 27.19 -5.95 3.92
N THR A 625 27.94 -6.91 3.40
CA THR A 625 28.70 -7.88 4.19
C THR A 625 29.84 -8.47 3.35
N THR A 626 30.94 -8.85 4.01
CA THR A 626 32.05 -9.64 3.41
C THR A 626 31.78 -11.15 3.40
N SER A 627 30.71 -11.61 4.05
CA SER A 627 30.38 -13.02 4.27
C SER A 627 28.96 -13.38 3.79
N ARG A 628 28.60 -14.67 3.78
CA ARG A 628 27.24 -15.11 3.39
C ARG A 628 26.19 -14.58 4.37
N LEU A 629 25.10 -14.00 3.84
CA LEU A 629 24.00 -13.46 4.64
C LEU A 629 23.35 -14.51 5.54
N ARG A 630 23.26 -14.19 6.83
CA ARG A 630 22.65 -15.03 7.86
C ARG A 630 21.17 -14.67 8.03
N LYS A 631 20.43 -15.56 8.69
CA LYS A 631 19.01 -15.35 9.03
C LYS A 631 18.77 -14.08 9.85
N THR A 632 19.71 -13.72 10.73
CA THR A 632 19.74 -12.48 11.54
C THR A 632 19.74 -11.23 10.69
N ASP A 633 20.53 -11.24 9.62
CA ASP A 633 20.78 -10.07 8.77
C ASP A 633 19.54 -9.72 7.92
N LEU A 634 18.60 -10.67 7.81
CA LEU A 634 17.27 -10.53 7.21
C LEU A 634 16.15 -10.29 8.24
N GLN A 635 16.42 -10.32 9.55
CA GLN A 635 15.41 -10.12 10.60
C GLN A 635 14.58 -8.83 10.42
N PRO A 636 15.17 -7.66 10.08
CA PRO A 636 14.39 -6.44 9.84
C PRO A 636 13.35 -6.54 8.72
N LEU A 637 13.49 -7.48 7.77
CA LEU A 637 12.50 -7.73 6.71
C LEU A 637 11.29 -8.51 7.25
N TYR A 638 11.51 -9.46 8.17
CA TYR A 638 10.43 -10.21 8.82
C TYR A 638 9.62 -9.28 9.75
N ASP A 639 10.27 -8.37 10.47
CA ASP A 639 9.61 -7.42 11.38
C ASP A 639 8.86 -6.33 10.61
N LYS A 640 9.45 -5.83 9.51
CA LYS A 640 8.78 -4.93 8.55
C LYS A 640 7.54 -5.57 7.91
N SER A 641 7.47 -6.90 7.83
CA SER A 641 6.30 -7.64 7.34
C SER A 641 5.29 -7.89 8.47
N MET A 642 5.74 -8.33 9.65
CA MET A 642 4.87 -8.60 10.80
C MET A 642 4.19 -7.32 11.33
N SER A 643 4.91 -6.21 11.43
CA SER A 643 4.35 -4.90 11.81
C SER A 643 3.21 -4.42 10.89
N ARG A 644 3.26 -4.77 9.59
CA ARG A 644 2.15 -4.50 8.65
C ARG A 644 0.94 -5.37 8.99
N ILE A 645 1.15 -6.66 9.24
CA ILE A 645 0.11 -7.64 9.61
C ILE A 645 -0.60 -7.22 10.91
N VAL A 646 0.15 -6.98 11.99
CA VAL A 646 -0.39 -6.48 13.27
C VAL A 646 -1.11 -5.14 13.07
N GLY A 647 -0.48 -4.22 12.33
CA GLY A 647 -1.04 -2.90 12.04
C GLY A 647 -2.29 -2.92 11.15
N TRP A 648 -2.60 -4.02 10.45
CA TRP A 648 -3.84 -4.18 9.68
C TRP A 648 -5.00 -4.74 10.51
N ARG A 649 -4.73 -5.70 11.42
CA ARG A 649 -5.76 -6.50 12.14
C ARG A 649 -6.79 -7.09 11.15
N GLY A 650 -6.39 -8.15 10.45
CA GLY A 650 -7.08 -8.69 9.27
C GLY A 650 -8.52 -9.14 9.47
N ARG A 651 -9.00 -9.34 10.71
CA ARG A 651 -10.43 -9.53 11.06
C ARG A 651 -11.38 -8.38 10.64
N HIS A 652 -10.87 -7.34 9.99
CA HIS A 652 -11.65 -6.22 9.43
C HIS A 652 -11.49 -6.08 7.90
N ILE A 653 -10.91 -7.10 7.25
CA ILE A 653 -10.58 -7.16 5.84
C ILE A 653 -11.06 -8.52 5.30
N GLY A 654 -11.85 -8.53 4.22
CA GLY A 654 -12.32 -9.78 3.61
C GLY A 654 -11.17 -10.61 3.02
N LEU A 655 -11.39 -11.91 2.76
CA LEU A 655 -10.37 -12.78 2.12
C LEU A 655 -9.83 -12.18 0.81
N VAL A 656 -10.69 -11.51 0.03
CA VAL A 656 -10.31 -10.70 -1.15
C VAL A 656 -9.27 -9.63 -0.79
N GLY A 657 -9.58 -8.75 0.17
CA GLY A 657 -8.67 -7.67 0.59
C GLY A 657 -7.38 -8.18 1.23
N ARG A 658 -7.45 -9.30 1.96
CA ARG A 658 -6.27 -9.98 2.50
C ARG A 658 -5.38 -10.51 1.37
N SER A 659 -5.95 -11.17 0.36
CA SER A 659 -5.25 -11.60 -0.86
C SER A 659 -4.61 -10.42 -1.60
N THR A 660 -5.36 -9.33 -1.83
CA THR A 660 -4.82 -8.13 -2.49
C THR A 660 -3.66 -7.51 -1.70
N LEU A 661 -3.73 -7.47 -0.37
CA LEU A 661 -2.62 -6.99 0.48
C LEU A 661 -1.43 -7.96 0.52
N VAL A 662 -1.65 -9.28 0.47
CA VAL A 662 -0.56 -10.25 0.30
C VAL A 662 0.18 -9.96 -1.01
N LYS A 663 -0.54 -9.83 -2.13
CA LYS A 663 0.06 -9.55 -3.45
C LYS A 663 0.75 -8.18 -3.51
N ALA A 664 0.03 -7.11 -3.21
CA ALA A 664 0.49 -5.75 -3.43
C ALA A 664 1.47 -5.22 -2.37
N VAL A 665 1.55 -5.87 -1.19
CA VAL A 665 2.41 -5.41 -0.08
C VAL A 665 3.34 -6.51 0.44
N LEU A 666 2.82 -7.63 0.98
CA LEU A 666 3.71 -8.64 1.59
C LEU A 666 4.61 -9.35 0.57
N THR A 667 4.17 -9.44 -0.69
CA THR A 667 4.95 -10.03 -1.80
C THR A 667 5.92 -9.02 -2.41
N SER A 668 5.60 -7.71 -2.39
CA SER A 668 6.46 -6.65 -2.94
C SER A 668 7.56 -6.21 -1.96
N GLN A 669 7.32 -6.30 -0.64
CA GLN A 669 8.30 -6.00 0.40
C GLN A 669 9.67 -6.69 0.26
N PRO A 670 9.78 -8.00 -0.03
CA PRO A 670 11.07 -8.66 -0.20
C PRO A 670 11.71 -8.45 -1.58
N VAL A 671 10.98 -7.99 -2.61
CA VAL A 671 11.44 -8.02 -4.02
C VAL A 671 12.76 -7.28 -4.24
N PHE A 672 12.91 -6.10 -3.63
CA PHE A 672 14.14 -5.31 -3.73
C PHE A 672 15.37 -6.10 -3.22
N LEU A 673 15.23 -6.77 -2.08
CA LEU A 673 16.28 -7.62 -1.50
C LEU A 673 16.50 -8.89 -2.34
N LEU A 674 15.42 -9.56 -2.77
CA LEU A 674 15.50 -10.77 -3.60
C LEU A 674 15.98 -10.53 -5.04
N THR A 675 16.06 -9.26 -5.47
CA THR A 675 16.68 -8.89 -6.75
C THR A 675 18.19 -8.79 -6.59
N GLY A 676 18.69 -8.15 -5.52
CA GLY A 676 20.13 -7.96 -5.29
C GLY A 676 20.83 -9.14 -4.60
N LEU A 677 20.13 -9.91 -3.77
CA LEU A 677 20.74 -10.84 -2.82
C LEU A 677 20.08 -12.23 -2.86
N LYS A 678 20.90 -13.28 -2.77
CA LYS A 678 20.45 -14.67 -2.67
C LYS A 678 20.00 -15.01 -1.25
N ALA A 679 18.71 -14.85 -0.96
CA ALA A 679 18.12 -15.28 0.30
C ALA A 679 18.05 -16.82 0.43
N SER A 680 18.17 -17.36 1.65
CA SER A 680 18.07 -18.80 1.92
C SER A 680 16.63 -19.32 1.81
N LYS A 681 16.45 -20.63 1.60
CA LYS A 681 15.11 -21.23 1.50
C LYS A 681 14.32 -21.09 2.81
N GLU A 682 15.01 -21.07 3.95
CA GLU A 682 14.49 -20.91 5.31
C GLU A 682 13.95 -19.49 5.47
N SER A 683 14.69 -18.49 4.98
CA SER A 683 14.27 -17.09 4.95
C SER A 683 12.97 -16.89 4.15
N LEU A 684 12.86 -17.57 3.00
CA LEU A 684 11.64 -17.57 2.20
C LEU A 684 10.48 -18.29 2.89
N LYS A 685 10.73 -19.44 3.53
CA LYS A 685 9.73 -20.19 4.34
C LYS A 685 9.17 -19.33 5.49
N VAL A 686 9.99 -18.50 6.15
CA VAL A 686 9.53 -17.55 7.20
C VAL A 686 8.55 -16.52 6.63
N LEU A 687 8.88 -15.89 5.50
CA LEU A 687 8.01 -14.92 4.83
C LEU A 687 6.69 -15.57 4.36
N ASP A 688 6.75 -16.78 3.80
CA ASP A 688 5.55 -17.50 3.37
C ASP A 688 4.68 -17.96 4.54
N LYS A 689 5.26 -18.33 5.69
CA LYS A 689 4.51 -18.59 6.94
C LYS A 689 3.73 -17.34 7.37
N GLN A 690 4.32 -16.14 7.28
CA GLN A 690 3.63 -14.88 7.56
C GLN A 690 2.54 -14.55 6.54
N ARG A 691 2.82 -14.67 5.22
CA ARG A 691 1.87 -14.44 4.13
C ARG A 691 0.63 -15.35 4.24
N ARG A 692 0.86 -16.64 4.49
CA ARG A 692 -0.18 -17.67 4.70
C ARG A 692 -1.01 -17.38 5.95
N LYS A 693 -0.36 -17.05 7.08
CA LYS A 693 -1.06 -16.67 8.33
C LYS A 693 -1.96 -15.46 8.14
N PHE A 694 -1.48 -14.42 7.46
CA PHE A 694 -2.32 -13.25 7.22
C PHE A 694 -3.47 -13.52 6.24
N LEU A 695 -3.26 -14.32 5.18
CA LEU A 695 -4.30 -14.64 4.21
C LEU A 695 -5.51 -15.34 4.85
N TRP A 696 -5.25 -16.43 5.60
CA TRP A 696 -6.29 -17.31 6.13
C TRP A 696 -6.77 -16.89 7.53
N ALA A 697 -5.85 -16.73 8.50
CA ALA A 697 -6.16 -16.37 9.90
C ALA A 697 -6.32 -14.86 10.15
N GLY A 698 -5.90 -13.99 9.22
CA GLY A 698 -6.02 -12.53 9.37
C GLY A 698 -5.13 -11.90 10.46
N GLY A 699 -4.36 -12.71 11.20
CA GLY A 699 -3.44 -12.28 12.26
C GLY A 699 -3.59 -13.07 13.56
N GLU A 700 -4.72 -13.74 13.77
CA GLU A 700 -4.96 -14.65 14.91
C GLU A 700 -4.11 -15.93 14.79
N ALA A 701 -4.05 -16.77 15.83
CA ALA A 701 -3.19 -17.95 15.84
C ALA A 701 -3.69 -18.97 14.81
N LEU A 702 -2.84 -19.38 13.86
CA LEU A 702 -3.24 -20.25 12.76
C LEU A 702 -3.21 -21.71 13.20
N THR A 703 -4.39 -22.28 13.42
CA THR A 703 -4.59 -23.72 13.52
C THR A 703 -4.48 -24.38 12.14
N GLY A 704 -4.25 -25.69 12.09
CA GLY A 704 -4.25 -26.45 10.82
C GLY A 704 -5.60 -26.39 10.08
N GLY A 705 -6.70 -26.14 10.80
CA GLY A 705 -8.05 -26.07 10.24
C GLY A 705 -8.27 -24.90 9.28
N GLU A 706 -7.66 -23.74 9.53
CA GLU A 706 -7.96 -22.48 8.84
C GLU A 706 -7.42 -22.39 7.40
N CYS A 707 -6.45 -23.23 7.02
CA CYS A 707 -5.96 -23.28 5.64
C CYS A 707 -6.90 -24.14 4.78
N GLU A 708 -7.90 -23.50 4.16
CA GLU A 708 -8.86 -24.17 3.28
C GLU A 708 -8.16 -24.82 2.06
N ILE A 709 -7.17 -24.14 1.47
CA ILE A 709 -6.38 -24.62 0.32
C ILE A 709 -4.88 -24.61 0.63
N ASN A 710 -4.17 -25.64 0.15
CA ASN A 710 -2.72 -25.78 0.27
C ASN A 710 -1.98 -24.55 -0.30
N TRP A 711 -0.89 -24.12 0.35
CA TRP A 711 -0.19 -22.89 -0.01
C TRP A 711 0.42 -22.91 -1.42
N THR A 712 0.96 -24.04 -1.88
CA THR A 712 1.51 -24.19 -3.24
C THR A 712 0.42 -24.01 -4.28
N ARG A 713 -0.73 -24.68 -4.12
CA ARG A 713 -1.92 -24.51 -4.98
C ARG A 713 -2.50 -23.09 -4.91
N THR A 714 -2.47 -22.46 -3.72
CA THR A 714 -2.85 -21.04 -3.55
C THR A 714 -1.94 -20.10 -4.36
N CYS A 715 -0.66 -20.45 -4.50
CA CYS A 715 0.33 -19.66 -5.24
C CYS A 715 0.35 -19.90 -6.77
N LEU A 716 -0.45 -20.84 -7.27
CA LEU A 716 -0.62 -21.02 -8.71
C LEU A 716 -1.36 -19.81 -9.34
N PRO A 717 -1.21 -19.56 -10.65
CA PRO A 717 -2.03 -18.60 -11.39
C PRO A 717 -3.52 -18.91 -11.26
N THR A 718 -4.37 -17.90 -11.48
CA THR A 718 -5.83 -18.10 -11.55
C THR A 718 -6.27 -18.92 -12.77
N ALA A 719 -5.34 -19.11 -13.73
CA ALA A 719 -5.44 -20.03 -14.87
C ALA A 719 -5.14 -21.49 -14.51
N SER A 720 -4.58 -21.77 -13.34
CA SER A 720 -4.17 -23.12 -12.89
C SER A 720 -4.74 -23.40 -11.49
N GLY A 721 -6.00 -23.02 -11.27
CA GLY A 721 -6.72 -23.25 -10.02
C GLY A 721 -6.33 -22.41 -8.79
N GLY A 722 -5.29 -21.57 -8.84
CA GLY A 722 -4.80 -20.80 -7.69
C GLY A 722 -5.38 -19.40 -7.54
N LEU A 723 -4.82 -18.60 -6.61
CA LEU A 723 -5.17 -17.19 -6.42
C LEU A 723 -4.29 -16.22 -7.22
N GLY A 724 -3.21 -16.67 -7.85
CA GLY A 724 -2.20 -15.78 -8.44
C GLY A 724 -1.44 -14.97 -7.37
N ILE A 725 -0.99 -15.65 -6.32
CA ILE A 725 -0.06 -15.14 -5.30
C ILE A 725 1.33 -15.70 -5.63
N LEU A 726 2.36 -14.88 -5.83
CA LEU A 726 3.65 -15.40 -6.28
C LEU A 726 4.30 -16.32 -5.23
N ASN A 727 4.76 -17.50 -5.64
CA ASN A 727 5.66 -18.34 -4.84
C ASN A 727 7.03 -17.63 -4.74
N LEU A 728 7.54 -17.37 -3.53
CA LEU A 728 8.74 -16.55 -3.36
C LEU A 728 10.02 -17.24 -3.85
N GLU A 729 10.12 -18.57 -3.88
CA GLU A 729 11.31 -19.29 -4.36
C GLU A 729 11.40 -19.22 -5.89
N LYS A 730 10.32 -19.59 -6.60
CA LYS A 730 10.23 -19.46 -8.06
C LYS A 730 10.36 -18.00 -8.50
N PHE A 731 9.79 -17.05 -7.75
CA PHE A 731 9.91 -15.62 -8.08
C PHE A 731 11.29 -15.04 -7.76
N ALA A 732 11.96 -15.46 -6.69
CA ALA A 732 13.35 -15.08 -6.44
C ALA A 732 14.28 -15.61 -7.55
N ARG A 733 14.09 -16.85 -8.02
CA ARG A 733 14.80 -17.36 -9.21
C ARG A 733 14.56 -16.48 -10.42
N ALA A 734 13.29 -16.20 -10.74
CA ALA A 734 12.94 -15.34 -11.87
C ALA A 734 13.65 -13.98 -11.77
N LEU A 735 13.59 -13.29 -10.61
CA LEU A 735 14.28 -12.02 -10.39
C LEU A 735 15.80 -12.11 -10.60
N ARG A 736 16.44 -13.24 -10.29
CA ARG A 736 17.89 -13.44 -10.49
C ARG A 736 18.29 -13.66 -11.95
N LEU A 737 17.44 -14.30 -12.77
CA LEU A 737 17.73 -14.46 -14.21
C LEU A 737 17.90 -13.12 -14.95
N ARG A 738 17.38 -12.03 -14.37
CA ARG A 738 17.57 -10.66 -14.87
C ARG A 738 19.04 -10.24 -14.95
N TRP A 739 19.91 -10.76 -14.08
CA TRP A 739 21.35 -10.44 -14.11
C TRP A 739 21.98 -11.04 -15.36
N LEU A 740 21.79 -12.34 -15.61
CA LEU A 740 22.25 -13.05 -16.82
C LEU A 740 21.78 -12.35 -18.11
N TRP A 741 20.54 -11.84 -18.16
CA TRP A 741 20.04 -11.09 -19.32
C TRP A 741 20.74 -9.74 -19.51
N HIS A 742 20.90 -8.96 -18.44
CA HIS A 742 21.50 -7.62 -18.53
C HIS A 742 23.03 -7.63 -18.61
N GLU A 743 23.68 -8.74 -18.30
CA GLU A 743 25.10 -8.97 -18.58
C GLU A 743 25.30 -9.07 -20.10
N TRP A 744 24.55 -9.98 -20.73
CA TRP A 744 24.49 -10.17 -22.18
C TRP A 744 24.10 -8.90 -22.95
N LYS A 745 22.95 -8.28 -22.63
CA LYS A 745 22.44 -7.11 -23.35
C LYS A 745 23.11 -5.78 -22.92
N SER A 746 24.06 -5.78 -21.99
CA SER A 746 24.75 -4.54 -21.54
C SER A 746 26.09 -4.82 -20.83
N PRO A 747 27.11 -5.36 -21.52
CA PRO A 747 28.39 -5.76 -20.91
C PRO A 747 29.18 -4.60 -20.28
N GLY A 748 28.91 -3.35 -20.69
CA GLY A 748 29.48 -2.14 -20.09
C GLY A 748 28.91 -1.73 -18.72
N LYS A 749 27.99 -2.50 -18.12
CA LYS A 749 27.46 -2.19 -16.77
C LYS A 749 28.51 -2.49 -15.70
N ALA A 750 28.66 -1.56 -14.76
CA ALA A 750 29.71 -1.56 -13.72
C ALA A 750 29.86 -2.86 -12.90
N TRP A 751 28.78 -3.65 -12.72
CA TRP A 751 28.78 -4.91 -11.98
C TRP A 751 29.13 -6.16 -12.81
N VAL A 752 29.26 -6.04 -14.14
CA VAL A 752 29.58 -7.18 -15.01
C VAL A 752 31.00 -7.67 -14.71
N GLY A 753 31.12 -8.97 -14.44
CA GLY A 753 32.36 -9.59 -13.93
C GLY A 753 32.55 -9.53 -12.41
N SER A 754 31.74 -8.78 -11.65
CA SER A 754 31.85 -8.70 -10.17
C SER A 754 31.22 -9.88 -9.41
N GLY A 755 30.69 -10.88 -10.12
CA GLY A 755 29.98 -12.03 -9.56
C GLY A 755 28.47 -11.80 -9.40
N MET A 756 27.66 -12.81 -9.75
CA MET A 756 26.20 -12.73 -9.74
C MET A 756 25.56 -13.58 -8.63
N PRO A 757 24.34 -13.24 -8.16
CA PRO A 757 23.63 -14.00 -7.13
C PRO A 757 23.04 -15.34 -7.61
N CYS A 758 23.29 -15.77 -8.84
CA CYS A 758 22.69 -16.96 -9.48
C CYS A 758 23.40 -18.27 -9.08
N ASP A 759 22.66 -19.38 -9.05
CA ASP A 759 23.25 -20.75 -9.01
C ASP A 759 23.07 -21.51 -10.33
N ASP A 760 23.62 -22.72 -10.44
CA ASP A 760 23.50 -23.54 -11.64
C ASP A 760 22.05 -23.94 -11.96
N THR A 761 21.12 -24.00 -10.99
CA THR A 761 19.68 -24.17 -11.32
C THR A 761 19.11 -22.92 -12.01
N ASP A 762 19.56 -21.74 -11.58
CA ASP A 762 19.22 -20.48 -12.25
C ASP A 762 19.85 -20.40 -13.66
N LYS A 763 21.14 -20.76 -13.80
CA LYS A 763 21.84 -20.82 -15.09
C LYS A 763 21.20 -21.82 -16.07
N LEU A 764 20.87 -23.03 -15.62
CA LEU A 764 20.18 -24.06 -16.41
C LEU A 764 18.84 -23.55 -16.95
N LEU A 765 18.05 -22.89 -16.09
CA LEU A 765 16.76 -22.32 -16.51
C LEU A 765 16.95 -21.17 -17.51
N PHE A 766 18.00 -20.36 -17.37
CA PHE A 766 18.34 -19.31 -18.33
C PHE A 766 18.75 -19.90 -19.68
N ALA A 767 19.67 -20.88 -19.69
CA ALA A 767 20.13 -21.59 -20.88
C ALA A 767 18.96 -22.22 -21.65
N ALA A 768 18.09 -22.97 -20.96
CA ALA A 768 16.92 -23.59 -21.57
C ALA A 768 15.94 -22.55 -22.16
N ALA A 769 15.77 -21.40 -21.51
CA ALA A 769 14.84 -20.33 -21.90
C ALA A 769 15.41 -19.32 -22.92
N THR A 770 16.66 -19.45 -23.35
CA THR A 770 17.31 -18.55 -24.33
C THR A 770 17.75 -19.28 -25.59
N THR A 771 17.71 -18.59 -26.73
CA THR A 771 18.42 -18.96 -27.96
C THR A 771 19.54 -17.95 -28.16
N ILE A 772 20.71 -18.42 -28.58
CA ILE A 772 21.85 -17.59 -28.95
C ILE A 772 22.00 -17.67 -30.47
N THR A 773 22.14 -16.52 -31.12
CA THR A 773 22.57 -16.39 -32.51
C THR A 773 24.05 -16.05 -32.48
N ILE A 774 24.86 -16.90 -33.12
CA ILE A 774 26.32 -16.76 -33.15
C ILE A 774 26.68 -15.73 -34.22
N GLY A 775 27.49 -14.73 -33.83
CA GLY A 775 28.13 -13.79 -34.75
C GLY A 775 29.63 -13.98 -34.68
N ASN A 776 30.36 -12.99 -34.17
CA ASN A 776 31.80 -13.06 -33.96
C ASN A 776 32.26 -13.97 -32.79
N GLY A 777 31.35 -14.48 -31.95
CA GLY A 777 31.67 -15.38 -30.84
C GLY A 777 32.33 -14.72 -29.63
N ALA A 778 32.42 -13.39 -29.58
CA ALA A 778 33.14 -12.66 -28.54
C ALA A 778 32.37 -12.51 -27.21
N LYS A 779 31.03 -12.67 -27.20
CA LYS A 779 30.19 -12.60 -25.99
C LYS A 779 29.79 -13.99 -25.49
N ILE A 780 29.74 -14.98 -26.36
CA ILE A 780 29.42 -16.37 -26.01
C ILE A 780 30.54 -16.96 -25.16
N SER A 781 30.23 -17.44 -23.95
CA SER A 781 31.16 -18.28 -23.18
C SER A 781 31.11 -19.74 -23.67
N PHE A 782 32.26 -20.31 -24.01
CA PHE A 782 32.38 -21.64 -24.61
C PHE A 782 31.69 -22.75 -23.80
N TRP A 783 31.89 -22.78 -22.48
CA TRP A 783 31.36 -23.85 -21.62
C TRP A 783 29.98 -23.55 -20.99
N GLU A 784 29.67 -22.28 -20.71
CA GLU A 784 28.49 -21.88 -19.91
C GLU A 784 27.32 -21.32 -20.73
N SER A 785 27.51 -21.01 -22.02
CA SER A 785 26.44 -20.47 -22.87
C SER A 785 25.72 -21.58 -23.67
N SER A 786 24.44 -21.35 -23.98
CA SER A 786 23.53 -22.33 -24.60
C SER A 786 23.64 -22.44 -26.14
N TRP A 787 24.86 -22.37 -26.68
CA TRP A 787 25.08 -22.32 -28.14
C TRP A 787 24.95 -23.70 -28.83
N THR A 788 25.22 -24.82 -28.14
CA THR A 788 24.97 -26.17 -28.69
C THR A 788 23.50 -26.55 -28.58
N GLN A 789 22.71 -26.29 -29.62
CA GLN A 789 21.27 -26.64 -29.71
C GLN A 789 20.42 -26.16 -28.50
N GLY A 790 20.81 -25.05 -27.84
CA GLY A 790 20.13 -24.56 -26.63
C GLY A 790 20.55 -25.24 -25.31
N ARG A 791 21.49 -26.17 -25.33
CA ARG A 791 22.17 -26.75 -24.15
C ARG A 791 23.53 -26.05 -23.93
N ARG A 792 24.02 -26.01 -22.69
CA ARG A 792 25.40 -25.58 -22.40
C ARG A 792 26.36 -26.74 -22.69
N LEU A 793 27.53 -26.46 -23.27
CA LEU A 793 28.49 -27.49 -23.64
C LEU A 793 28.91 -28.35 -22.43
N LYS A 794 29.07 -27.74 -21.23
CA LYS A 794 29.39 -28.48 -20.00
C LYS A 794 28.31 -29.46 -19.51
N ASP A 795 27.06 -29.31 -19.97
CA ASP A 795 25.95 -30.23 -19.69
C ASP A 795 25.76 -31.28 -20.81
N VAL A 796 26.57 -31.22 -21.87
CA VAL A 796 26.63 -32.19 -22.97
C VAL A 796 27.87 -33.07 -22.80
N ALA A 797 29.02 -32.45 -22.53
CA ALA A 797 30.31 -33.10 -22.37
C ALA A 797 30.93 -32.82 -20.97
N PRO A 798 30.33 -33.32 -19.86
CA PRO A 798 30.81 -33.04 -18.51
C PRO A 798 32.23 -33.57 -18.22
N LEU A 799 32.67 -34.65 -18.86
CA LEU A 799 34.02 -35.21 -18.68
C LEU A 799 35.08 -34.32 -19.36
N VAL A 800 34.81 -33.86 -20.58
CA VAL A 800 35.69 -32.92 -21.31
C VAL A 800 35.73 -31.56 -20.60
N TYR A 801 34.60 -31.10 -20.06
CA TYR A 801 34.57 -29.91 -19.20
C TYR A 801 35.39 -30.11 -17.90
N ALA A 802 35.34 -31.30 -17.28
CA ALA A 802 36.15 -31.59 -16.10
C ALA A 802 37.64 -31.45 -16.43
N ALA A 803 38.10 -32.09 -17.51
CA ALA A 803 39.47 -32.03 -18.04
C ALA A 803 39.95 -30.62 -18.43
N SER A 804 39.05 -29.70 -18.82
CA SER A 804 39.46 -28.37 -19.28
C SER A 804 40.05 -27.48 -18.17
N LYS A 805 41.33 -27.09 -18.31
CA LYS A 805 42.07 -26.16 -17.46
C LYS A 805 41.53 -24.73 -17.55
N LYS A 806 41.08 -24.27 -18.73
CA LYS A 806 40.56 -22.90 -18.94
C LYS A 806 39.05 -22.88 -19.19
N LYS A 807 38.29 -22.77 -18.11
CA LYS A 807 36.81 -22.80 -18.13
C LYS A 807 36.14 -21.46 -18.53
N ASN A 808 36.92 -20.40 -18.76
CA ASN A 808 36.42 -19.02 -18.93
C ASN A 808 36.52 -18.44 -20.37
N ARG A 809 36.89 -19.23 -21.39
CA ARG A 809 37.04 -18.72 -22.76
C ARG A 809 35.72 -18.25 -23.38
N THR A 810 35.83 -17.27 -24.29
CA THR A 810 34.77 -17.01 -25.28
C THR A 810 34.78 -18.06 -26.39
N LEU A 811 33.71 -18.14 -27.18
CA LEU A 811 33.62 -19.06 -28.31
C LEU A 811 34.70 -18.74 -29.37
N GLN A 812 34.87 -17.45 -29.67
CA GLN A 812 35.94 -16.94 -30.54
C GLN A 812 37.33 -17.41 -30.09
N GLN A 813 37.66 -17.23 -28.81
CA GLN A 813 38.95 -17.63 -28.22
C GLN A 813 39.16 -19.14 -28.10
N ALA A 814 38.10 -19.93 -28.22
CA ALA A 814 38.13 -21.39 -28.11
C ALA A 814 38.28 -22.04 -29.49
N SER A 815 37.50 -21.59 -30.48
CA SER A 815 37.55 -22.10 -31.85
C SER A 815 38.80 -21.64 -32.62
N GLN A 816 39.34 -20.44 -32.33
CA GLN A 816 40.58 -19.96 -32.96
C GLN A 816 41.72 -20.97 -32.73
N ALA A 817 42.27 -21.52 -33.82
CA ALA A 817 43.30 -22.56 -33.81
C ALA A 817 43.00 -23.77 -32.88
N ASN A 818 41.71 -24.12 -32.68
CA ASN A 818 41.27 -25.18 -31.76
C ASN A 818 41.87 -25.10 -30.34
N GLN A 819 42.13 -23.89 -29.84
CA GLN A 819 42.72 -23.64 -28.53
C GLN A 819 42.00 -24.32 -27.35
N TRP A 820 40.73 -24.70 -27.49
CA TRP A 820 39.99 -25.46 -26.49
C TRP A 820 40.56 -26.86 -26.22
N LEU A 821 41.19 -27.51 -27.20
CA LEU A 821 41.88 -28.80 -27.04
C LEU A 821 43.18 -28.64 -26.24
N LEU A 822 43.94 -27.59 -26.53
CA LEU A 822 45.19 -27.26 -25.83
C LEU A 822 44.99 -26.91 -24.35
N ASP A 823 43.74 -26.63 -23.95
CA ASP A 823 43.36 -26.42 -22.55
C ASP A 823 42.96 -27.71 -21.82
N LEU A 824 42.91 -28.88 -22.46
CA LEU A 824 42.49 -30.12 -21.80
C LEU A 824 43.65 -30.81 -21.06
N ASP A 825 43.40 -31.26 -19.83
CA ASP A 825 44.17 -32.32 -19.17
C ASP A 825 43.56 -33.68 -19.57
N LEU A 826 43.98 -34.20 -20.72
CA LEU A 826 43.56 -35.52 -21.16
C LEU A 826 44.37 -36.60 -20.41
N PRO A 827 43.75 -37.75 -20.08
CA PRO A 827 44.45 -38.83 -19.40
C PRO A 827 45.54 -39.45 -20.29
N GLY A 828 46.56 -40.02 -19.65
CA GLY A 828 47.54 -40.89 -20.31
C GLY A 828 46.90 -42.17 -20.87
N THR A 829 47.70 -42.99 -21.54
CA THR A 829 47.29 -44.19 -22.30
C THR A 829 46.30 -45.12 -21.57
N ALA A 830 46.43 -45.29 -20.26
CA ALA A 830 45.57 -46.18 -19.46
C ALA A 830 44.25 -45.55 -18.94
N GLY A 831 44.00 -44.25 -19.13
CA GLY A 831 42.86 -43.54 -18.53
C GLY A 831 41.73 -43.15 -19.49
N TRP A 832 41.81 -43.54 -20.76
CA TRP A 832 40.77 -43.26 -21.75
C TRP A 832 39.53 -44.13 -21.55
N THR A 833 38.35 -43.55 -21.68
CA THR A 833 37.06 -44.27 -21.61
C THR A 833 36.23 -43.95 -22.83
N THR A 834 35.40 -44.91 -23.29
CA THR A 834 34.48 -44.73 -24.43
C THR A 834 33.59 -43.50 -24.28
N ASN A 835 33.10 -43.23 -23.06
CA ASN A 835 32.28 -42.07 -22.73
C ASN A 835 33.06 -40.73 -22.79
N LEU A 836 34.36 -40.71 -22.47
CA LEU A 836 35.21 -39.53 -22.70
C LEU A 836 35.46 -39.30 -24.19
N ILE A 837 35.68 -40.36 -24.97
CA ILE A 837 35.91 -40.29 -26.42
C ILE A 837 34.66 -39.77 -27.13
N ASP A 838 33.48 -40.36 -26.85
CA ASP A 838 32.19 -39.94 -27.40
C ASP A 838 31.91 -38.45 -27.10
N GLN A 839 32.11 -38.02 -25.85
CA GLN A 839 31.97 -36.61 -25.50
C GLN A 839 33.00 -35.72 -26.20
N LEU A 840 34.25 -36.15 -26.39
CA LEU A 840 35.29 -35.37 -27.09
C LEU A 840 34.94 -35.20 -28.58
N VAL A 841 34.51 -36.26 -29.25
CA VAL A 841 34.04 -36.25 -30.65
C VAL A 841 32.76 -35.41 -30.80
N GLY A 842 31.87 -35.46 -29.80
CA GLY A 842 30.68 -34.61 -29.72
C GLY A 842 31.01 -33.12 -29.60
N VAL A 843 31.98 -32.75 -28.75
CA VAL A 843 32.47 -31.36 -28.68
C VAL A 843 33.14 -30.94 -29.99
N TRP A 844 34.02 -31.76 -30.54
CA TRP A 844 34.72 -31.46 -31.81
C TRP A 844 33.73 -31.22 -32.95
N SER A 845 32.79 -32.14 -33.17
CA SER A 845 31.75 -32.00 -34.18
C SER A 845 30.90 -30.74 -33.98
N ALA A 846 30.56 -30.42 -32.72
CA ALA A 846 29.82 -29.20 -32.39
C ALA A 846 30.62 -27.91 -32.64
N VAL A 847 31.96 -27.94 -32.52
CA VAL A 847 32.84 -26.79 -32.83
C VAL A 847 33.08 -26.62 -34.32
N GLN A 848 33.21 -27.72 -35.08
CA GLN A 848 33.37 -27.65 -36.54
C GLN A 848 32.10 -27.16 -37.26
N ALA A 849 30.91 -27.34 -36.65
CA ALA A 849 29.64 -26.83 -37.17
C ALA A 849 29.40 -25.32 -36.94
N ILE A 850 30.44 -24.54 -36.55
CA ILE A 850 30.32 -23.11 -36.24
C ILE A 850 30.98 -22.27 -37.33
N HIS A 851 30.20 -21.36 -37.91
CA HIS A 851 30.73 -20.26 -38.72
C HIS A 851 30.68 -18.97 -37.88
N LEU A 852 31.86 -18.35 -37.67
CA LEU A 852 31.98 -17.07 -36.95
C LEU A 852 32.05 -15.92 -37.96
N VAL A 853 31.20 -14.91 -37.81
CA VAL A 853 31.15 -13.74 -38.70
C VAL A 853 31.76 -12.54 -37.99
N ALA A 854 32.94 -12.10 -38.43
CA ALA A 854 33.76 -11.13 -37.69
C ALA A 854 33.06 -9.78 -37.41
N HIS A 855 32.19 -9.33 -38.31
CA HIS A 855 31.51 -8.03 -38.23
C HIS A 855 30.10 -8.09 -37.62
N GLU A 856 29.59 -9.27 -37.27
CA GLU A 856 28.29 -9.41 -36.60
C GLU A 856 28.45 -9.62 -35.08
N GLU A 857 27.64 -8.92 -34.28
CA GLU A 857 27.63 -9.14 -32.84
C GLU A 857 26.79 -10.37 -32.45
N ASP A 858 27.31 -11.20 -31.55
CA ASP A 858 26.53 -12.24 -30.88
C ASP A 858 25.24 -11.67 -30.27
N ASN A 859 24.10 -12.31 -30.56
CA ASN A 859 22.79 -11.90 -30.07
C ASN A 859 22.14 -13.02 -29.23
N ILE A 860 21.29 -12.62 -28.29
CA ILE A 860 20.52 -13.52 -27.43
C ILE A 860 19.04 -13.14 -27.47
N THR A 861 18.18 -14.14 -27.57
CA THR A 861 16.72 -14.01 -27.58
C THR A 861 16.09 -14.86 -26.49
N TRP A 862 15.03 -14.35 -25.87
CA TRP A 862 14.28 -15.01 -24.80
C TRP A 862 13.08 -15.76 -25.39
N LYS A 863 13.15 -17.10 -25.40
CA LYS A 863 12.18 -18.00 -26.07
C LYS A 863 10.73 -17.84 -25.58
N LEU A 864 10.52 -17.24 -24.40
CA LEU A 864 9.23 -17.22 -23.71
C LEU A 864 8.50 -15.87 -23.82
N THR A 865 8.84 -15.05 -24.81
CA THR A 865 8.17 -13.78 -25.16
C THR A 865 8.23 -13.53 -26.67
N ASN A 866 7.12 -13.10 -27.27
CA ASN A 866 7.01 -12.86 -28.72
C ASN A 866 7.98 -11.80 -29.27
N HIS A 867 8.49 -10.91 -28.41
CA HIS A 867 9.45 -9.86 -28.77
C HIS A 867 10.91 -10.22 -28.43
N GLY A 868 11.19 -11.47 -28.04
CA GLY A 868 12.54 -11.94 -27.70
C GLY A 868 13.17 -11.31 -26.44
N GLU A 869 12.49 -10.40 -25.74
CA GLU A 869 13.00 -9.72 -24.55
C GLU A 869 12.59 -10.40 -23.24
N TYR A 870 13.56 -10.58 -22.34
CA TYR A 870 13.35 -11.19 -21.02
C TYR A 870 12.39 -10.40 -20.13
N THR A 871 11.54 -11.10 -19.40
CA THR A 871 10.80 -10.52 -18.27
C THR A 871 10.79 -11.46 -17.06
N ALA A 872 10.80 -10.89 -15.85
CA ALA A 872 10.62 -11.67 -14.62
C ALA A 872 9.23 -12.37 -14.55
N SER A 873 8.25 -11.95 -15.36
CA SER A 873 6.95 -12.60 -15.45
C SER A 873 6.99 -13.85 -16.33
N SER A 874 7.63 -13.79 -17.50
CA SER A 874 7.82 -14.97 -18.36
C SER A 874 8.76 -15.99 -17.71
N ALA A 875 9.84 -15.55 -17.05
CA ALA A 875 10.72 -16.42 -16.25
C ALA A 875 10.05 -17.04 -15.00
N TYR A 876 9.03 -16.39 -14.43
CA TYR A 876 8.22 -17.01 -13.37
C TYR A 876 7.27 -18.06 -13.93
N ASN A 877 6.59 -17.74 -15.04
CA ASN A 877 5.65 -18.65 -15.71
C ASN A 877 6.35 -19.87 -16.33
N ALA A 878 7.61 -19.74 -16.78
CA ALA A 878 8.46 -20.85 -17.23
C ALA A 878 8.50 -22.00 -16.19
N GLN A 879 8.64 -21.65 -14.92
CA GLN A 879 8.70 -22.58 -13.80
C GLN A 879 7.33 -23.16 -13.42
N LEU A 880 6.29 -22.90 -14.21
CA LEU A 880 4.91 -23.39 -14.06
C LEU A 880 4.40 -24.09 -15.33
N LEU A 881 5.25 -24.25 -16.35
CA LEU A 881 5.00 -25.19 -17.44
C LEU A 881 4.81 -26.60 -16.87
N GLY A 882 3.91 -27.38 -17.46
CA GLY A 882 3.46 -28.67 -16.90
C GLY A 882 2.44 -28.56 -15.76
N THR A 883 2.03 -27.36 -15.30
CA THR A 883 0.88 -27.25 -14.37
C THR A 883 -0.44 -27.36 -15.13
N THR A 884 -1.36 -28.20 -14.64
CA THR A 884 -2.68 -28.39 -15.22
C THR A 884 -3.46 -27.06 -15.28
N ALA A 885 -3.84 -26.65 -16.49
CA ALA A 885 -4.70 -25.49 -16.68
C ALA A 885 -6.11 -25.79 -16.15
N THR A 886 -6.78 -24.77 -15.61
CA THR A 886 -8.21 -24.81 -15.29
C THR A 886 -8.93 -23.66 -15.95
N ASN A 887 -10.16 -23.92 -16.38
CA ASN A 887 -11.04 -22.91 -16.96
C ASN A 887 -11.55 -21.86 -15.95
N PHE A 888 -11.07 -21.84 -14.70
CA PHE A 888 -11.55 -20.93 -13.64
C PHE A 888 -11.44 -19.46 -14.05
N ASN A 889 -10.46 -19.11 -14.90
CA ASN A 889 -10.39 -17.80 -15.53
C ASN A 889 -11.62 -17.48 -16.40
N ARG A 890 -12.15 -18.45 -17.17
CA ARG A 890 -13.37 -18.34 -17.99
C ARG A 890 -14.64 -18.37 -17.14
N LEU A 891 -14.73 -19.31 -16.19
CA LEU A 891 -15.93 -19.53 -15.36
C LEU A 891 -16.13 -18.47 -14.28
N ILE A 892 -15.07 -18.16 -13.51
CA ILE A 892 -15.16 -17.40 -12.26
C ILE A 892 -14.60 -15.99 -12.43
N TRP A 893 -13.37 -15.87 -12.93
CA TRP A 893 -12.63 -14.61 -12.83
C TRP A 893 -13.01 -13.58 -13.90
N LYS A 894 -13.28 -14.00 -15.15
CA LYS A 894 -13.75 -13.14 -16.26
C LYS A 894 -15.27 -12.83 -16.24
N ALA A 895 -16.09 -13.61 -15.54
CA ALA A 895 -17.52 -13.29 -15.33
C ALA A 895 -17.69 -11.95 -14.60
N TRP A 896 -18.86 -11.30 -14.70
CA TRP A 896 -19.13 -10.14 -13.84
C TRP A 896 -19.64 -10.66 -12.49
N ALA A 897 -19.01 -10.31 -11.38
CA ALA A 897 -19.53 -10.60 -10.05
C ALA A 897 -18.74 -9.84 -8.98
N PRO A 898 -19.35 -9.53 -7.82
CA PRO A 898 -18.63 -9.10 -6.63
C PRO A 898 -17.55 -10.11 -6.23
N CYS A 899 -16.36 -9.64 -5.86
CA CYS A 899 -15.23 -10.53 -5.57
C CYS A 899 -15.52 -11.56 -4.46
N LYS A 900 -16.43 -11.27 -3.52
CA LYS A 900 -16.90 -12.22 -2.49
C LYS A 900 -17.46 -13.51 -3.12
N CYS A 901 -18.29 -13.37 -4.16
CA CYS A 901 -18.97 -14.47 -4.86
C CYS A 901 -17.96 -15.27 -5.69
N LYS A 902 -17.01 -14.60 -6.33
CA LYS A 902 -15.91 -15.24 -7.06
C LYS A 902 -15.00 -16.07 -6.16
N THR A 903 -14.60 -15.53 -5.00
CA THR A 903 -13.79 -16.28 -4.04
C THR A 903 -14.56 -17.44 -3.42
N PHE A 904 -15.87 -17.29 -3.16
CA PHE A 904 -16.73 -18.40 -2.75
C PHE A 904 -16.82 -19.50 -3.81
N ALA A 905 -17.10 -19.15 -5.07
CA ALA A 905 -17.16 -20.11 -6.18
C ALA A 905 -15.84 -20.88 -6.35
N TRP A 906 -14.71 -20.16 -6.27
CA TRP A 906 -13.37 -20.74 -6.28
C TRP A 906 -13.12 -21.74 -5.14
N LEU A 907 -13.76 -21.57 -3.98
CA LEU A 907 -13.69 -22.54 -2.87
C LEU A 907 -14.64 -23.73 -3.07
N ILE A 908 -15.92 -23.50 -3.42
CA ILE A 908 -16.92 -24.58 -3.50
C ILE A 908 -16.65 -25.53 -4.67
N ILE A 909 -16.20 -25.02 -5.82
CA ILE A 909 -15.80 -25.82 -7.00
C ILE A 909 -14.62 -26.76 -6.69
N GLN A 910 -13.76 -26.41 -5.72
CA GLN A 910 -12.63 -27.26 -5.29
C GLN A 910 -12.98 -28.17 -4.09
N ASN A 911 -14.26 -28.22 -3.71
CA ASN A 911 -14.81 -28.74 -2.45
C ASN A 911 -14.01 -28.28 -1.21
N ARG A 912 -14.00 -26.95 -0.95
CA ARG A 912 -13.22 -26.30 0.13
C ARG A 912 -14.03 -25.46 1.12
N VAL A 913 -15.33 -25.32 0.91
CA VAL A 913 -16.26 -24.69 1.86
C VAL A 913 -16.55 -25.59 3.07
N TRP A 914 -17.41 -25.15 4.00
CA TRP A 914 -17.67 -25.84 5.27
C TRP A 914 -19.05 -26.51 5.29
N THR A 915 -19.18 -27.56 4.49
CA THR A 915 -20.29 -28.52 4.43
C THR A 915 -20.14 -29.66 5.44
N SER A 916 -21.22 -30.34 5.80
CA SER A 916 -21.19 -31.41 6.81
C SER A 916 -20.24 -32.56 6.45
N ASP A 917 -20.16 -32.97 5.18
CA ASP A 917 -19.18 -33.97 4.70
C ASP A 917 -17.73 -33.63 5.13
N ARG A 918 -17.33 -32.37 4.93
CA ARG A 918 -15.99 -31.84 5.20
C ARG A 918 -15.73 -31.51 6.66
N LEU A 919 -16.78 -31.28 7.44
CA LEU A 919 -16.69 -31.22 8.90
C LEU A 919 -16.47 -32.63 9.48
N ALA A 920 -17.21 -33.62 8.98
CA ALA A 920 -17.04 -35.03 9.35
C ALA A 920 -15.63 -35.54 8.98
N THR A 921 -15.08 -35.21 7.79
CA THR A 921 -13.69 -35.58 7.42
C THR A 921 -12.62 -34.98 8.34
N ARG A 922 -12.98 -34.06 9.25
CA ARG A 922 -12.08 -33.45 10.23
C ARG A 922 -12.46 -33.75 11.69
N GLY A 923 -13.43 -34.64 11.92
CA GLY A 923 -13.94 -34.97 13.25
C GLY A 923 -14.63 -33.78 13.94
N TRP A 924 -15.15 -32.81 13.19
CA TRP A 924 -15.81 -31.63 13.74
C TRP A 924 -17.33 -31.87 13.90
N PRO A 925 -17.96 -31.40 15.00
CA PRO A 925 -19.40 -31.48 15.19
C PRO A 925 -20.17 -30.90 14.00
N ASN A 926 -21.10 -31.68 13.47
CA ASN A 926 -21.90 -31.35 12.29
C ASN A 926 -23.25 -32.07 12.35
N GLY A 927 -24.25 -31.55 11.64
CA GLY A 927 -25.61 -32.11 11.63
C GLY A 927 -25.86 -33.21 10.60
N SER A 928 -24.80 -33.73 9.94
CA SER A 928 -24.74 -34.68 8.81
C SER A 928 -25.63 -34.35 7.59
N ILE A 929 -26.94 -34.24 7.81
CA ILE A 929 -28.01 -33.94 6.85
C ILE A 929 -27.95 -32.48 6.38
N CYS A 930 -28.36 -32.24 5.15
CA CYS A 930 -28.44 -30.93 4.50
C CYS A 930 -29.58 -30.05 5.08
N PRO A 931 -29.31 -28.82 5.57
CA PRO A 931 -30.32 -27.90 6.08
C PRO A 931 -31.36 -27.42 5.07
N LEU A 932 -31.12 -27.63 3.77
CA LEU A 932 -32.01 -27.16 2.69
C LEU A 932 -33.16 -28.14 2.40
N CYS A 933 -32.89 -29.45 2.33
CA CYS A 933 -33.90 -30.50 2.12
C CYS A 933 -34.29 -31.26 3.40
N ARG A 934 -33.41 -31.32 4.41
CA ARG A 934 -33.54 -32.15 5.62
C ARG A 934 -33.67 -33.67 5.36
N GLN A 935 -33.16 -34.16 4.22
CA GLN A 935 -33.30 -35.57 3.80
C GLN A 935 -31.96 -36.29 3.54
N THR A 936 -31.00 -35.62 2.91
CA THR A 936 -29.77 -36.21 2.36
C THR A 936 -28.52 -35.57 2.97
N GLN A 937 -27.37 -36.26 2.93
CA GLN A 937 -26.10 -35.75 3.47
C GLN A 937 -25.68 -34.43 2.81
N GLU A 938 -25.12 -33.50 3.58
CA GLU A 938 -24.66 -32.23 3.01
C GLU A 938 -23.28 -32.33 2.35
N THR A 939 -23.26 -32.38 1.01
CA THR A 939 -22.05 -32.18 0.19
C THR A 939 -22.13 -30.87 -0.62
N ALA A 940 -21.01 -30.41 -1.15
CA ALA A 940 -20.95 -29.21 -1.98
C ALA A 940 -21.71 -29.33 -3.32
N LEU A 941 -21.70 -30.51 -3.94
CA LEU A 941 -22.49 -30.79 -5.14
C LEU A 941 -23.98 -30.86 -4.80
N HIS A 942 -24.31 -31.53 -3.70
CA HIS A 942 -25.68 -31.66 -3.23
C HIS A 942 -26.34 -30.30 -3.03
N LEU A 943 -25.67 -29.38 -2.31
CA LEU A 943 -26.18 -28.03 -2.08
C LEU A 943 -26.48 -27.25 -3.36
N LEU A 944 -25.66 -27.40 -4.41
CA LEU A 944 -25.71 -26.57 -5.62
C LEU A 944 -26.59 -27.14 -6.74
N ALA A 945 -26.69 -28.47 -6.84
CA ALA A 945 -27.28 -29.14 -8.01
C ALA A 945 -28.38 -30.17 -7.69
N GLU A 946 -28.20 -30.99 -6.64
CA GLU A 946 -29.04 -32.18 -6.40
C GLU A 946 -30.17 -31.92 -5.40
N CYS A 947 -29.95 -31.03 -4.43
CA CYS A 947 -30.87 -30.80 -3.31
C CYS A 947 -32.27 -30.43 -3.81
N ARG A 948 -33.30 -31.14 -3.34
CA ARG A 948 -34.72 -30.93 -3.73
C ARG A 948 -35.16 -29.47 -3.61
N TYR A 949 -34.66 -28.74 -2.61
CA TYR A 949 -34.90 -27.29 -2.46
C TYR A 949 -34.21 -26.48 -3.57
N THR A 950 -32.91 -26.72 -3.79
CA THR A 950 -32.11 -26.05 -4.82
C THR A 950 -32.62 -26.35 -6.24
N ARG A 951 -33.02 -27.58 -6.54
CA ARG A 951 -33.60 -27.95 -7.85
C ARG A 951 -34.88 -27.15 -8.16
N ARG A 952 -35.75 -26.92 -7.16
CA ARG A 952 -36.93 -26.05 -7.31
C ARG A 952 -36.57 -24.58 -7.55
N VAL A 953 -35.46 -24.09 -6.99
CA VAL A 953 -34.97 -22.72 -7.27
C VAL A 953 -34.45 -22.61 -8.70
N TRP A 954 -33.74 -23.62 -9.20
CA TRP A 954 -33.23 -23.65 -10.58
C TRP A 954 -34.31 -23.82 -11.65
N ALA A 955 -35.33 -24.68 -11.43
CA ALA A 955 -36.45 -24.82 -12.37
C ALA A 955 -37.19 -23.48 -12.58
N ALA A 956 -37.60 -22.82 -11.49
CA ALA A 956 -38.27 -21.51 -11.56
C ALA A 956 -37.33 -20.34 -11.94
N LEU A 957 -36.01 -20.59 -12.02
CA LEU A 957 -35.03 -19.67 -12.61
C LEU A 957 -34.89 -19.92 -14.13
N ALA A 958 -35.01 -21.17 -14.59
CA ALA A 958 -35.02 -21.54 -16.01
C ALA A 958 -36.25 -20.96 -16.73
N GLU A 959 -37.43 -21.05 -16.11
CA GLU A 959 -38.66 -20.36 -16.52
C GLU A 959 -38.44 -18.85 -16.64
N TRP A 960 -37.82 -18.23 -15.63
CA TRP A 960 -37.60 -16.78 -15.59
C TRP A 960 -36.58 -16.28 -16.62
N ALA A 961 -35.54 -17.07 -16.87
CA ALA A 961 -34.48 -16.76 -17.83
C ALA A 961 -34.77 -17.31 -19.23
N THR A 962 -35.99 -17.80 -19.48
CA THR A 962 -36.45 -18.39 -20.75
C THR A 962 -35.43 -19.35 -21.36
N CYS A 963 -34.90 -20.25 -20.53
CA CYS A 963 -33.75 -21.09 -20.86
C CYS A 963 -33.90 -22.48 -20.24
N GLU A 964 -34.59 -23.38 -20.93
CA GLU A 964 -34.94 -24.72 -20.42
C GLU A 964 -33.72 -25.58 -20.03
N GLN A 965 -32.56 -25.39 -20.66
CA GLN A 965 -31.32 -26.09 -20.31
C GLN A 965 -30.82 -25.77 -18.86
N LEU A 966 -31.37 -24.74 -18.21
CA LEU A 966 -31.17 -24.48 -16.77
C LEU A 966 -32.09 -25.29 -15.85
N ASN A 967 -33.14 -25.92 -16.38
CA ASN A 967 -34.05 -26.75 -15.60
C ASN A 967 -33.30 -28.04 -15.20
N PRO A 968 -33.26 -28.41 -13.90
CA PRO A 968 -32.54 -29.59 -13.45
C PRO A 968 -33.04 -30.94 -14.01
N SER A 969 -34.19 -30.98 -14.70
CA SER A 969 -34.60 -32.13 -15.52
C SER A 969 -33.69 -32.38 -16.73
N GLN A 970 -33.11 -31.32 -17.32
CA GLN A 970 -32.22 -31.38 -18.48
C GLN A 970 -30.75 -31.65 -18.11
N TRP A 971 -30.44 -31.80 -16.81
CA TRP A 971 -29.07 -31.96 -16.34
C TRP A 971 -28.64 -33.42 -16.33
N ARG A 972 -27.56 -33.71 -17.04
CA ARG A 972 -26.84 -34.99 -16.94
C ARG A 972 -26.33 -35.20 -15.52
N GLN A 973 -26.23 -36.46 -15.09
CA GLN A 973 -25.60 -36.82 -13.83
C GLN A 973 -24.10 -36.50 -13.86
N THR A 974 -23.57 -35.90 -12.78
CA THR A 974 -22.20 -35.39 -12.70
C THR A 974 -21.57 -35.73 -11.36
N SER A 975 -20.33 -36.19 -11.35
CA SER A 975 -19.66 -36.66 -10.13
C SER A 975 -19.09 -35.53 -9.26
N THR A 976 -18.80 -34.36 -9.81
CA THR A 976 -18.23 -33.23 -9.04
C THR A 976 -18.91 -31.89 -9.30
N VAL A 977 -18.70 -30.95 -8.38
CA VAL A 977 -19.11 -29.54 -8.52
C VAL A 977 -18.51 -28.90 -9.77
N LEU A 978 -17.31 -29.31 -10.18
CA LEU A 978 -16.67 -28.77 -11.37
C LEU A 978 -17.43 -29.18 -12.62
N ASP A 979 -17.70 -30.47 -12.81
CA ASP A 979 -18.32 -31.00 -14.03
C ASP A 979 -19.72 -30.41 -14.24
N TRP A 980 -20.52 -30.33 -13.16
CA TRP A 980 -21.80 -29.61 -13.16
C TRP A 980 -21.62 -28.14 -13.56
N TRP A 981 -20.68 -27.44 -12.93
CA TRP A 981 -20.44 -26.03 -13.24
C TRP A 981 -19.94 -25.84 -14.67
N GLU A 982 -19.15 -26.76 -15.23
CA GLU A 982 -18.69 -26.74 -16.61
C GLU A 982 -19.84 -26.89 -17.60
N ALA A 983 -20.68 -27.92 -17.41
CA ALA A 983 -21.85 -28.17 -18.25
C ALA A 983 -22.81 -26.98 -18.22
N THR A 984 -23.29 -26.59 -17.05
CA THR A 984 -24.25 -25.49 -16.88
C THR A 984 -23.66 -24.14 -17.34
N ALA A 985 -22.34 -23.90 -17.23
CA ALA A 985 -21.73 -22.64 -17.69
C ALA A 985 -21.42 -22.57 -19.20
N ASN A 986 -21.76 -23.60 -19.97
CA ASN A 986 -21.50 -23.72 -21.41
C ASN A 986 -22.73 -24.14 -22.25
N ILE A 987 -23.93 -24.13 -21.64
CA ILE A 987 -25.25 -24.20 -22.29
C ILE A 987 -25.27 -23.42 -23.62
N GLN A 988 -25.92 -23.99 -24.63
CA GLN A 988 -26.01 -23.42 -25.98
C GLN A 988 -26.91 -22.17 -26.01
N GLU A 989 -26.78 -21.37 -27.07
CA GLU A 989 -27.62 -20.20 -27.43
C GLU A 989 -27.73 -19.05 -26.41
N THR A 990 -27.24 -19.22 -25.18
CA THR A 990 -27.27 -18.19 -24.13
C THR A 990 -26.05 -17.27 -24.15
N PRO A 991 -26.18 -16.00 -23.70
CA PRO A 991 -25.05 -15.13 -23.46
C PRO A 991 -24.12 -15.67 -22.35
N LYS A 992 -23.09 -16.44 -22.73
CA LYS A 992 -22.17 -17.18 -21.82
C LYS A 992 -21.55 -16.34 -20.67
N LYS A 993 -21.54 -15.01 -20.78
CA LYS A 993 -21.11 -14.07 -19.73
C LYS A 993 -22.22 -13.73 -18.73
N ALA A 994 -23.47 -13.64 -19.18
CA ALA A 994 -24.68 -13.51 -18.36
C ALA A 994 -24.86 -14.75 -17.48
N LEU A 995 -24.90 -15.93 -18.12
CA LEU A 995 -25.09 -17.21 -17.47
C LEU A 995 -24.08 -17.48 -16.35
N ARG A 996 -22.78 -17.31 -16.61
CA ARG A 996 -21.73 -17.45 -15.58
C ARG A 996 -21.86 -16.41 -14.45
N THR A 997 -22.35 -15.22 -14.76
CA THR A 997 -22.65 -14.18 -13.76
C THR A 997 -23.84 -14.59 -12.89
N LEU A 998 -24.88 -15.16 -13.49
CA LEU A 998 -26.08 -15.67 -12.81
C LEU A 998 -25.77 -16.87 -11.92
N MET A 999 -24.97 -17.84 -12.38
CA MET A 999 -24.50 -18.97 -11.57
C MET A 999 -23.74 -18.52 -10.32
N LEU A 1000 -22.85 -17.52 -10.45
CA LEU A 1000 -22.12 -16.93 -9.32
C LEU A 1000 -23.03 -16.23 -8.31
N LEU A 1001 -24.19 -15.72 -8.73
CA LEU A 1001 -25.22 -15.15 -7.87
C LEU A 1001 -26.05 -16.24 -7.19
N VAL A 1002 -26.61 -17.18 -7.96
CA VAL A 1002 -27.50 -18.25 -7.47
C VAL A 1002 -26.77 -19.13 -6.44
N ALA A 1003 -25.56 -19.59 -6.75
CA ALA A 1003 -24.74 -20.39 -5.83
C ALA A 1003 -24.40 -19.63 -4.52
N TRP A 1004 -24.14 -18.32 -4.63
CA TRP A 1004 -23.85 -17.48 -3.46
C TRP A 1004 -25.10 -17.26 -2.59
N GLU A 1005 -26.29 -17.13 -3.17
CA GLU A 1005 -27.53 -16.96 -2.40
C GLU A 1005 -28.09 -18.27 -1.83
N ILE A 1006 -27.90 -19.41 -2.50
CA ILE A 1006 -28.11 -20.74 -1.92
C ILE A 1006 -27.22 -20.93 -0.68
N TRP A 1007 -25.94 -20.58 -0.76
CA TRP A 1007 -25.01 -20.63 0.38
C TRP A 1007 -25.42 -19.69 1.52
N ASN A 1008 -25.93 -18.49 1.20
CA ASN A 1008 -26.46 -17.59 2.23
C ASN A 1008 -27.72 -18.15 2.90
N GLU A 1009 -28.62 -18.79 2.15
CA GLU A 1009 -29.83 -19.43 2.70
C GLU A 1009 -29.47 -20.64 3.58
N ARG A 1010 -28.57 -21.52 3.14
CA ARG A 1010 -28.02 -22.61 3.98
C ARG A 1010 -27.52 -22.07 5.31
N ASN A 1011 -26.64 -21.07 5.26
CA ASN A 1011 -26.06 -20.46 6.46
C ASN A 1011 -27.08 -19.69 7.31
N ARG A 1012 -28.15 -19.15 6.72
CA ARG A 1012 -29.27 -18.53 7.43
C ARG A 1012 -30.04 -19.56 8.25
N ARG A 1013 -30.25 -20.76 7.71
CA ARG A 1013 -30.83 -21.88 8.47
C ARG A 1013 -29.89 -22.32 9.58
N THR A 1014 -28.67 -22.74 9.24
CA THR A 1014 -27.67 -23.26 10.20
C THR A 1014 -27.37 -22.30 11.36
N PHE A 1015 -27.18 -21.01 11.09
CA PHE A 1015 -26.67 -20.05 12.10
C PHE A 1015 -27.69 -19.01 12.58
N GLN A 1016 -28.86 -18.90 11.95
CA GLN A 1016 -29.89 -17.91 12.35
C GLN A 1016 -31.27 -18.51 12.60
N GLN A 1017 -31.43 -19.83 12.39
CA GLN A 1017 -32.70 -20.57 12.54
C GLN A 1017 -33.87 -19.89 11.80
N LYS A 1018 -33.60 -19.44 10.57
CA LYS A 1018 -34.57 -18.77 9.69
C LYS A 1018 -34.43 -19.32 8.27
N GLU A 1019 -35.56 -19.59 7.63
CA GLU A 1019 -35.62 -20.11 6.27
C GLU A 1019 -36.46 -19.25 5.32
N LEU A 1020 -36.34 -19.51 4.02
CA LEU A 1020 -37.14 -18.97 2.93
C LEU A 1020 -37.72 -20.11 2.08
N SER A 1021 -38.93 -19.93 1.55
CA SER A 1021 -39.41 -20.75 0.44
C SER A 1021 -38.51 -20.59 -0.78
N ALA A 1022 -38.50 -21.59 -1.69
CA ALA A 1022 -37.76 -21.50 -2.94
C ALA A 1022 -38.19 -20.28 -3.78
N THR A 1023 -39.50 -19.96 -3.78
CA THR A 1023 -40.07 -18.76 -4.42
C THR A 1023 -39.55 -17.45 -3.81
N SER A 1024 -39.39 -17.39 -2.48
CA SER A 1024 -38.87 -16.21 -1.79
C SER A 1024 -37.35 -16.02 -2.03
N LEU A 1025 -36.59 -17.11 -2.09
CA LEU A 1025 -35.17 -17.05 -2.45
C LEU A 1025 -34.98 -16.64 -3.92
N LEU A 1026 -35.80 -17.18 -4.82
CA LEU A 1026 -35.82 -16.78 -6.23
C LEU A 1026 -36.14 -15.29 -6.38
N ALA A 1027 -37.17 -14.76 -5.70
CA ALA A 1027 -37.50 -13.33 -5.73
C ALA A 1027 -36.29 -12.47 -5.34
N LYS A 1028 -35.61 -12.83 -4.24
CA LYS A 1028 -34.37 -12.18 -3.79
C LYS A 1028 -33.24 -12.26 -4.83
N ILE A 1029 -33.08 -13.40 -5.52
CA ILE A 1029 -32.12 -13.58 -6.62
C ILE A 1029 -32.45 -12.65 -7.80
N LYS A 1030 -33.72 -12.59 -8.25
CA LYS A 1030 -34.15 -11.70 -9.35
C LYS A 1030 -33.85 -10.22 -9.04
N GLU A 1031 -34.00 -9.79 -7.79
CA GLU A 1031 -33.71 -8.42 -7.39
C GLU A 1031 -32.22 -8.10 -7.20
N GLU A 1032 -31.43 -9.04 -6.66
CA GLU A 1032 -29.97 -8.89 -6.58
C GLU A 1032 -29.36 -8.92 -8.00
N ALA A 1033 -29.92 -9.71 -8.93
CA ALA A 1033 -29.55 -9.69 -10.35
C ALA A 1033 -29.78 -8.31 -10.99
N LYS A 1034 -30.96 -7.70 -10.81
CA LYS A 1034 -31.24 -6.32 -11.24
C LYS A 1034 -30.26 -5.32 -10.61
N THR A 1035 -29.90 -5.52 -9.34
CA THR A 1035 -28.91 -4.68 -8.63
C THR A 1035 -27.50 -4.85 -9.22
N TRP A 1036 -27.11 -6.06 -9.61
CA TRP A 1036 -25.84 -6.33 -10.30
C TRP A 1036 -25.83 -5.73 -11.72
N ALA A 1037 -26.95 -5.79 -12.45
CA ALA A 1037 -27.09 -5.19 -13.77
C ALA A 1037 -26.87 -3.67 -13.74
N LEU A 1038 -27.57 -2.97 -12.83
CA LEU A 1038 -27.38 -1.54 -12.57
C LEU A 1038 -25.94 -1.19 -12.15
N ALA A 1039 -25.26 -2.08 -11.41
CA ALA A 1039 -23.86 -1.91 -11.02
C ALA A 1039 -22.84 -2.22 -12.14
N GLY A 1040 -23.29 -2.71 -13.30
CA GLY A 1040 -22.46 -2.91 -14.49
C GLY A 1040 -22.55 -4.30 -15.15
N ALA A 1041 -23.30 -5.25 -14.59
CA ALA A 1041 -23.59 -6.53 -15.24
C ALA A 1041 -24.66 -6.39 -16.32
N ARG A 1042 -24.47 -5.49 -17.30
CA ARG A 1042 -25.50 -5.14 -18.31
C ARG A 1042 -26.15 -6.37 -18.95
N SER A 1043 -25.36 -7.41 -19.19
CA SER A 1043 -25.79 -8.72 -19.69
C SER A 1043 -26.70 -9.53 -18.75
N LEU A 1044 -27.18 -9.01 -17.61
CA LEU A 1044 -28.24 -9.64 -16.80
C LEU A 1044 -29.63 -9.04 -17.07
N ASN A 1045 -29.71 -7.97 -17.86
CA ASN A 1045 -30.97 -7.39 -18.35
C ASN A 1045 -31.27 -7.80 -19.81
N SER A 1046 -30.38 -8.60 -20.42
CA SER A 1046 -30.48 -9.19 -21.75
C SER A 1046 -30.34 -10.71 -21.62
#